data_AF-A0A372IQX6-F1
#
_entry.id   AF-A0A372IQX6-F1
#
_cell.length_a   1.000
_cell.length_b   1.000
_cell.length_c   1.000
_cell.angle_alpha   90.00
_cell.angle_beta   90.00
_cell.angle_gamma   90.00
#
_symmetry.space_group_name_H-M   'P 1'
#
loop_
_entity.id
_entity.type
_entity.pdbx_description
1 polymer ?
#
loop_
_entity_poly.entity_id
_entity_poly.type
_entity_poly.pdbx_seq_one_letter_code
_entity_poly.pdbx_strand_id
1 'polypeptide(L)'
;MIVAFRAVRAVIRRSLRFVTTIAAMLALVTAVDGQTMATPDITKTPTLFVVPYAHLDTQWRWEFPQTINEFLLKTMRVNFEYMDKYPHYVFNWTGANRYRLMKEYFPADYARIKGYVARGQWFPAGSSVEEGDVNLPGAEGIFRQILYGNMYFRHEFGKASNEFMLPDSFGFPASLPTILAHAGLKGFSTQKLGGRWPAGPEAGGPGSPEQTPDGVPFNVGVWTGPDGESVIAALHPGAYGSSVYTDLSEAPGTSMEQTLLSSAQKPPLTPEQASALRGLVALDTDWVKRIDLDGKASGVFADYRYVGTGDTGGAARESTVKLLEAIVTKSDTILPSLPKLKGEPSFPAQSVTVRAGEGPVHVIESSADQMFNSITPEMAAHMPRYEGDLELTDHSAGSLTSQAYHKRWIIRDENLADAAEKASIAAQWLGARAYPQQRLNDAWMLALAGHFHDTGAGTSTPRAYQYAWNDDVIAANQFAAVLTNASAVIASGLDTRTHGVPVVVYNPLNIARQDMVEAAVVFPGGASRAVRVYGPDGQETPAQWEDGKVVFLARMPSVGYAVFDVRPAARPMANDMLQVSGRSLENQRYRVLLNGDGDVSSIYDKRLGRELLSAPLRLAISTDVPRNYPAWNMDFAQEQAAPRAFVSGPAKIRISENGPARVSLEVTRQTEGSRFVQTVSLAAGDAGNRVDLHYAIDWKTGGSNLKAAFSLSASNPKATYSWDIGTVERGNAQPRQYEVGSHRWIDLTDKSGSYGVTLLTDVKNGSDKRSDQMIRVTLLRSPGAKPTADGHPGSFSDQTTQDWGHHEIELGLAGHSGDWRQEQTVWQAYRVNDPLISFTTEKHTGRLGRSFSLVHVSNPAIRVLALKKAEESDEIILRMVELNGKSAQNTRVSFAAPITSAREVNAQEEPIGPAKMNHGDLIASFTQYQPRTFALRLAPQQALLARPHAQGVALHYDLAVASNDDTKTGGGGIDGKGNAIPAEMLPTQIHFGAIKFELATSKTDVPNAVTARGQTLALPAGRFNRIYLLAAASSAEDQKALFRVGDRATELNIQSWTGWIGQWDTRIWKNASDRDWAVSANHSVWPPLNTSNESGPAWRYPDDYVGLKPGYVKQAALGWYASHHHTAEGLNEPYQYSYLFVYSLDLPSGVCTLTLPNNDKIRILSASVVNDNPSLIPAAPLFDTLGRAEP
;
A
#
# COMPACT_ATOMS: atom_id res chain seq x y z
N MET A 1 18.95 -59.61 -23.05
CA MET A 1 18.52 -58.22 -22.81
C MET A 1 18.68 -57.77 -21.33
N ILE A 2 19.60 -58.35 -20.55
CA ILE A 2 19.87 -57.97 -19.14
C ILE A 2 21.37 -57.67 -18.89
N VAL A 3 22.23 -57.79 -19.91
CA VAL A 3 23.67 -57.48 -19.80
C VAL A 3 24.02 -56.06 -20.28
N ALA A 4 23.19 -55.45 -21.14
CA ALA A 4 23.41 -54.09 -21.64
C ALA A 4 23.10 -52.97 -20.62
N PHE A 5 22.29 -53.24 -19.60
CA PHE A 5 21.92 -52.23 -18.59
C PHE A 5 22.96 -52.04 -17.48
N ARG A 6 23.96 -52.93 -17.35
CA ARG A 6 25.00 -52.81 -16.32
C ARG A 6 26.21 -51.97 -16.77
N ALA A 7 26.50 -51.88 -18.07
CA ALA A 7 27.63 -51.10 -18.59
C ALA A 7 27.35 -49.58 -18.60
N VAL A 8 26.11 -49.16 -18.89
CA VAL A 8 25.74 -47.73 -18.97
C VAL A 8 25.70 -47.07 -17.57
N ARG A 9 25.36 -47.82 -16.51
CA ARG A 9 25.37 -47.33 -15.12
C ARG A 9 26.79 -47.11 -14.55
N ALA A 10 27.81 -47.79 -15.08
CA ALA A 10 29.19 -47.66 -14.62
C ALA A 10 29.90 -46.44 -15.23
N VAL A 11 29.55 -46.05 -16.46
CA VAL A 11 30.12 -44.87 -17.15
C VAL A 11 29.50 -43.57 -16.59
N ILE A 12 28.19 -43.55 -16.33
CA ILE A 12 27.52 -42.37 -15.73
C ILE A 12 28.00 -42.10 -14.30
N ARG A 13 28.35 -43.13 -13.53
CA ARG A 13 28.92 -42.96 -12.17
C ARG A 13 30.37 -42.48 -12.13
N ARG A 14 31.17 -42.69 -13.20
CA ARG A 14 32.54 -42.16 -13.29
C ARG A 14 32.57 -40.71 -13.76
N SER A 15 31.67 -40.31 -14.66
CA SER A 15 31.55 -38.91 -15.09
C SER A 15 30.94 -38.00 -14.02
N LEU A 16 29.97 -38.50 -13.23
CA LEU A 16 29.43 -37.72 -12.10
C LEU A 16 30.45 -37.52 -10.98
N ARG A 17 31.38 -38.47 -10.74
CA ARG A 17 32.42 -38.34 -9.72
C ARG A 17 33.53 -37.37 -10.11
N PHE A 18 33.87 -37.24 -11.39
CA PHE A 18 34.89 -36.27 -11.82
C PHE A 18 34.36 -34.82 -11.80
N VAL A 19 33.07 -34.60 -12.13
CA VAL A 19 32.42 -33.28 -12.05
C VAL A 19 32.12 -32.87 -10.60
N THR A 20 31.77 -33.81 -9.71
CA THR A 20 31.62 -33.51 -8.28
C THR A 20 32.93 -33.33 -7.54
N THR A 21 34.05 -33.91 -8.01
CA THR A 21 35.36 -33.71 -7.35
C THR A 21 36.02 -32.39 -7.77
N ILE A 22 35.78 -31.88 -8.99
CA ILE A 22 36.22 -30.54 -9.40
C ILE A 22 35.33 -29.45 -8.78
N ALA A 23 34.02 -29.69 -8.63
CA ALA A 23 33.15 -28.80 -7.85
C ALA A 23 33.49 -28.81 -6.35
N ALA A 24 33.92 -29.95 -5.79
CA ALA A 24 34.37 -30.05 -4.40
C ALA A 24 35.80 -29.50 -4.17
N MET A 25 36.68 -29.52 -5.18
CA MET A 25 38.02 -28.91 -5.07
C MET A 25 38.02 -27.40 -5.34
N LEU A 26 37.02 -26.84 -6.03
CA LEU A 26 36.74 -25.40 -6.00
C LEU A 26 35.95 -24.95 -4.75
N ALA A 27 35.34 -25.89 -4.03
CA ALA A 27 34.70 -25.65 -2.73
C ALA A 27 35.65 -25.82 -1.52
N LEU A 28 36.96 -25.86 -1.79
CA LEU A 28 38.02 -25.70 -0.79
C LEU A 28 38.69 -24.31 -0.89
N VAL A 29 37.95 -23.32 -1.41
CA VAL A 29 38.11 -21.95 -0.91
C VAL A 29 37.61 -22.00 0.53
N THR A 30 38.50 -21.68 1.46
CA THR A 30 38.21 -21.49 2.88
C THR A 30 36.78 -21.00 3.08
N ALA A 31 35.99 -21.75 3.85
CA ALA A 31 34.82 -21.19 4.51
C ALA A 31 35.34 -20.02 5.37
N VAL A 32 35.35 -18.83 4.80
CA VAL A 32 35.45 -17.60 5.56
C VAL A 32 34.10 -17.52 6.24
N ASP A 33 34.07 -17.80 7.55
CA ASP A 33 32.93 -17.46 8.39
C ASP A 33 32.49 -16.03 8.02
N GLY A 34 31.19 -15.82 7.78
CA GLY A 34 30.67 -14.53 7.31
C GLY A 34 31.19 -13.38 8.16
N GLN A 35 31.70 -12.32 7.51
CA GLN A 35 32.50 -11.24 8.12
C GLN A 35 31.70 -10.24 8.97
N THR A 36 30.59 -10.62 9.61
CA THR A 36 29.96 -9.73 10.60
C THR A 36 30.76 -9.79 11.89
N MET A 37 31.31 -8.64 12.32
CA MET A 37 32.09 -8.55 13.55
C MET A 37 31.27 -9.06 14.76
N ALA A 38 31.91 -9.79 15.66
CA ALA A 38 31.24 -10.29 16.87
C ALA A 38 30.89 -9.13 17.82
N THR A 39 29.66 -9.12 18.32
CA THR A 39 29.24 -8.15 19.32
C THR A 39 29.93 -8.43 20.67
N PRO A 40 30.60 -7.45 21.31
CA PRO A 40 31.14 -7.59 22.66
C PRO A 40 30.02 -7.59 23.71
N ASP A 41 30.37 -7.79 24.99
CA ASP A 41 29.42 -7.65 26.08
C ASP A 41 29.03 -6.18 26.28
N ILE A 42 27.92 -5.75 25.66
CA ILE A 42 27.40 -4.37 25.69
C ILE A 42 26.94 -3.90 27.08
N THR A 43 26.98 -4.76 28.11
CA THR A 43 26.80 -4.32 29.51
C THR A 43 28.08 -3.80 30.16
N LYS A 44 29.23 -4.00 29.50
CA LYS A 44 30.57 -3.64 30.02
C LYS A 44 31.40 -2.85 29.02
N THR A 45 31.24 -3.12 27.74
CA THR A 45 32.02 -2.51 26.66
C THR A 45 31.17 -1.49 25.92
N PRO A 46 31.48 -0.19 26.03
CA PRO A 46 30.86 0.85 25.21
C PRO A 46 30.99 0.51 23.73
N THR A 47 29.87 0.37 23.04
CA THR A 47 29.83 -0.15 21.67
C THR A 47 28.97 0.73 20.77
N LEU A 48 29.51 1.11 19.61
CA LEU A 48 28.76 1.83 18.58
C LEU A 48 28.51 0.91 17.38
N PHE A 49 27.25 0.63 17.08
CA PHE A 49 26.84 -0.09 15.88
C PHE A 49 26.69 0.91 14.74
N VAL A 50 27.64 0.88 13.81
CA VAL A 50 27.64 1.73 12.62
C VAL A 50 26.99 0.96 11.47
N VAL A 51 25.99 1.57 10.85
CA VAL A 51 25.18 0.98 9.78
C VAL A 51 25.42 1.77 8.49
N PRO A 52 26.40 1.34 7.67
CA PRO A 52 26.55 1.87 6.32
C PRO A 52 25.33 1.54 5.48
N TYR A 53 24.70 2.57 4.92
CA TYR A 53 23.43 2.50 4.22
C TYR A 53 23.41 3.51 3.05
N ALA A 54 22.52 3.30 2.08
CA ALA A 54 22.28 4.27 1.02
C ALA A 54 20.78 4.43 0.82
N HIS A 55 20.25 5.56 1.28
CA HIS A 55 18.84 5.87 1.09
C HIS A 55 18.55 6.06 -0.39
N LEU A 56 17.54 5.38 -0.89
CA LEU A 56 17.07 5.57 -2.25
C LEU A 56 15.56 5.75 -2.21
N ASP A 57 15.10 6.93 -2.56
CA ASP A 57 13.68 7.09 -2.80
C ASP A 57 13.32 6.30 -4.06
N THR A 58 12.40 5.34 -3.92
CA THR A 58 11.99 4.56 -5.10
C THR A 58 11.38 5.50 -6.14
N GLN A 59 10.63 6.50 -5.68
CA GLN A 59 10.09 7.55 -6.51
C GLN A 59 9.81 8.82 -5.70
N TRP A 60 10.36 9.96 -6.14
CA TRP A 60 10.13 11.26 -5.50
C TRP A 60 10.07 12.42 -6.51
N ARG A 61 11.22 13.07 -6.77
CA ARG A 61 11.37 14.23 -7.67
C ARG A 61 11.94 13.89 -9.04
N TRP A 62 11.78 12.63 -9.45
CA TRP A 62 12.19 12.08 -10.75
C TRP A 62 11.12 11.14 -11.30
N GLU A 63 11.33 10.66 -12.52
CA GLU A 63 10.49 9.63 -13.13
C GLU A 63 10.95 8.23 -12.69
N PHE A 64 10.03 7.28 -12.51
CA PHE A 64 10.35 5.93 -12.08
C PHE A 64 11.49 5.27 -12.88
N PRO A 65 11.54 5.37 -14.23
CA PRO A 65 12.63 4.78 -15.01
C PRO A 65 14.03 5.29 -14.63
N GLN A 66 14.15 6.52 -14.09
CA GLN A 66 15.43 7.05 -13.61
C GLN A 66 15.97 6.25 -12.42
N THR A 67 15.10 5.80 -11.51
CA THR A 67 15.47 4.92 -10.41
C THR A 67 16.15 3.67 -10.95
N ILE A 68 15.56 3.05 -11.97
CA ILE A 68 16.08 1.82 -12.59
C ILE A 68 17.41 2.08 -13.30
N ASN A 69 17.46 3.06 -14.19
CA ASN A 69 18.58 3.24 -15.12
C ASN A 69 19.80 3.95 -14.52
N GLU A 70 19.62 4.68 -13.43
CA GLU A 70 20.69 5.47 -12.82
C GLU A 70 20.96 5.01 -11.39
N PHE A 71 19.94 5.10 -10.53
CA PHE A 71 20.16 4.98 -9.09
C PHE A 71 20.39 3.54 -8.62
N LEU A 72 19.71 2.54 -9.21
CA LEU A 72 20.00 1.13 -8.92
C LEU A 72 21.40 0.74 -9.42
N LEU A 73 21.80 1.14 -10.63
CA LEU A 73 23.14 0.87 -11.16
C LEU A 73 24.24 1.51 -10.29
N LYS A 74 24.06 2.78 -9.90
CA LYS A 74 24.93 3.49 -8.96
C LYS A 74 25.09 2.73 -7.66
N THR A 75 23.97 2.30 -7.07
CA THR A 75 23.93 1.59 -5.79
C THR A 75 24.66 0.25 -5.88
N MET A 76 24.44 -0.54 -6.92
CA MET A 76 25.12 -1.83 -7.07
C MET A 76 26.63 -1.66 -7.29
N ARG A 77 27.03 -0.90 -8.31
CA ARG A 77 28.41 -0.98 -8.83
C ARG A 77 29.44 -0.24 -7.99
N VAL A 78 29.05 0.87 -7.36
CA VAL A 78 29.93 1.57 -6.40
C VAL A 78 30.16 0.68 -5.17
N ASN A 79 29.11 0.03 -4.66
CA ASN A 79 29.26 -0.89 -3.52
C ASN A 79 30.06 -2.14 -3.87
N PHE A 80 29.93 -2.69 -5.08
CA PHE A 80 30.77 -3.80 -5.52
C PHE A 80 32.26 -3.45 -5.47
N GLU A 81 32.64 -2.27 -5.97
CA GLU A 81 34.03 -1.78 -5.90
C GLU A 81 34.53 -1.67 -4.46
N TYR A 82 33.70 -1.13 -3.56
CA TYR A 82 34.07 -1.00 -2.15
C TYR A 82 34.19 -2.35 -1.44
N MET A 83 33.25 -3.27 -1.64
CA MET A 83 33.30 -4.60 -1.02
C MET A 83 34.49 -5.44 -1.49
N ASP A 84 34.95 -5.24 -2.73
CA ASP A 84 36.15 -5.89 -3.25
C ASP A 84 37.43 -5.28 -2.64
N LYS A 85 37.39 -4.03 -2.16
CA LYS A 85 38.53 -3.29 -1.61
C LYS A 85 38.61 -3.29 -0.08
N TYR A 86 37.48 -3.31 0.60
CA TYR A 86 37.33 -3.15 2.06
C TYR A 86 36.60 -4.39 2.62
N PRO A 87 37.33 -5.42 3.08
CA PRO A 87 36.75 -6.69 3.47
C PRO A 87 35.76 -6.60 4.65
N HIS A 88 35.86 -5.61 5.54
CA HIS A 88 34.98 -5.48 6.70
C HIS A 88 33.74 -4.62 6.42
N TYR A 89 33.62 -4.04 5.22
CA TYR A 89 32.50 -3.20 4.84
C TYR A 89 31.18 -3.99 4.78
N VAL A 90 30.21 -3.58 5.61
CA VAL A 90 28.84 -4.13 5.62
C VAL A 90 27.86 -3.09 5.10
N PHE A 91 27.41 -3.26 3.86
CA PHE A 91 26.39 -2.41 3.26
C PHE A 91 24.98 -2.93 3.59
N ASN A 92 24.15 -2.06 4.15
CA ASN A 92 22.76 -2.34 4.47
C ASN A 92 21.86 -1.71 3.42
N TRP A 93 20.85 -2.43 2.95
CA TRP A 93 19.95 -1.89 1.94
C TRP A 93 18.54 -2.48 2.01
N THR A 94 17.55 -1.59 1.98
CA THR A 94 16.14 -1.83 2.29
C THR A 94 15.26 -1.90 1.03
N GLY A 95 14.07 -2.47 1.18
CA GLY A 95 13.01 -2.48 0.15
C GLY A 95 13.16 -3.62 -0.87
N ALA A 96 12.48 -4.74 -0.64
CA ALA A 96 12.52 -5.91 -1.52
C ALA A 96 12.06 -5.64 -2.97
N ASN A 97 11.19 -4.66 -3.19
CA ASN A 97 10.78 -4.26 -4.55
C ASN A 97 11.97 -3.76 -5.38
N ARG A 98 12.89 -3.01 -4.77
CA ARG A 98 14.09 -2.52 -5.47
C ARG A 98 15.03 -3.67 -5.85
N TYR A 99 15.13 -4.70 -5.01
CA TYR A 99 15.84 -5.94 -5.37
C TYR A 99 15.13 -6.72 -6.48
N ARG A 100 13.79 -6.74 -6.51
CA ARG A 100 13.02 -7.33 -7.61
C ARG A 100 13.33 -6.62 -8.93
N LEU A 101 13.36 -5.29 -8.94
CA LEU A 101 13.75 -4.49 -10.10
C LEU A 101 15.20 -4.76 -10.52
N MET A 102 16.14 -4.87 -9.57
CA MET A 102 17.52 -5.27 -9.90
C MET A 102 17.61 -6.65 -10.55
N LYS A 103 16.81 -7.61 -10.08
CA LYS A 103 16.75 -8.97 -10.65
C LYS A 103 16.15 -8.96 -12.06
N GLU A 104 15.12 -8.16 -12.27
CA GLU A 104 14.40 -8.02 -13.54
C GLU A 104 15.25 -7.33 -14.60
N TYR A 105 15.83 -6.17 -14.29
CA TYR A 105 16.54 -5.34 -15.28
C TYR A 105 18.05 -5.60 -15.36
N PHE A 106 18.68 -6.16 -14.31
CA PHE A 106 20.14 -6.33 -14.22
C PHE A 106 20.53 -7.71 -13.65
N PRO A 107 20.11 -8.83 -14.27
CA PRO A 107 20.25 -10.18 -13.70
C PRO A 107 21.71 -10.59 -13.41
N ALA A 108 22.67 -10.11 -14.20
CA ALA A 108 24.10 -10.37 -13.98
C ALA A 108 24.64 -9.67 -12.72
N ASP A 109 24.29 -8.40 -12.51
CA ASP A 109 24.67 -7.66 -11.31
C ASP A 109 23.91 -8.20 -10.08
N TYR A 110 22.65 -8.60 -10.23
CA TYR A 110 21.89 -9.27 -9.17
C TYR A 110 22.55 -10.58 -8.71
N ALA A 111 23.11 -11.38 -9.62
CA ALA A 111 23.87 -12.57 -9.26
C ALA A 111 25.11 -12.25 -8.42
N ARG A 112 25.77 -11.10 -8.65
CA ARG A 112 26.88 -10.63 -7.80
C ARG A 112 26.39 -10.24 -6.41
N ILE A 113 25.24 -9.55 -6.30
CA ILE A 113 24.61 -9.22 -5.00
C ILE A 113 24.45 -10.49 -4.17
N LYS A 114 23.89 -11.57 -4.73
CA LYS A 114 23.72 -12.85 -4.01
C LYS A 114 25.05 -13.35 -3.43
N GLY A 115 26.16 -13.16 -4.15
CA GLY A 115 27.51 -13.48 -3.69
C GLY A 115 27.97 -12.63 -2.49
N TYR A 116 27.74 -11.32 -2.51
CA TYR A 116 28.07 -10.43 -1.38
C TYR A 116 27.18 -10.69 -0.16
N VAL A 117 25.89 -11.02 -0.36
CA VAL A 117 24.98 -11.38 0.75
C VAL A 117 25.40 -12.69 1.43
N ALA A 118 25.86 -13.67 0.63
CA ALA A 118 26.39 -14.92 1.16
C ALA A 118 27.66 -14.70 2.01
N ARG A 119 28.50 -13.72 1.67
CA ARG A 119 29.70 -13.34 2.45
C ARG A 119 29.42 -12.46 3.67
N GLY A 120 28.22 -11.88 3.76
CA GLY A 120 27.84 -10.96 4.84
C GLY A 120 28.24 -9.50 4.61
N GLN A 121 28.73 -9.16 3.42
CA GLN A 121 29.12 -7.78 3.07
C GLN A 121 27.93 -6.95 2.57
N TRP A 122 26.86 -7.60 2.08
CA TRP A 122 25.60 -6.97 1.71
C TRP A 122 24.47 -7.53 2.58
N PHE A 123 23.73 -6.68 3.28
CA PHE A 123 22.65 -7.08 4.19
C PHE A 123 21.29 -6.58 3.70
N PRO A 124 20.32 -7.49 3.41
CA PRO A 124 18.95 -7.11 3.12
C PRO A 124 18.25 -6.61 4.39
N ALA A 125 18.14 -5.29 4.52
CA ALA A 125 17.69 -4.59 5.72
C ALA A 125 16.19 -4.22 5.69
N GLY A 126 15.68 -3.76 6.84
CA GLY A 126 14.39 -3.08 6.98
C GLY A 126 13.11 -3.91 6.95
N SER A 127 13.17 -5.18 6.55
CA SER A 127 12.04 -6.13 6.62
C SER A 127 10.77 -5.66 5.88
N SER A 128 10.90 -5.08 4.69
CA SER A 128 9.75 -4.52 3.96
C SER A 128 9.83 -4.68 2.45
N VAL A 129 8.69 -4.59 1.76
CA VAL A 129 8.65 -4.48 0.28
C VAL A 129 9.17 -3.11 -0.15
N GLU A 130 8.76 -2.05 0.55
CA GLU A 130 9.23 -0.67 0.39
C GLU A 130 9.50 0.01 1.74
N GLU A 131 10.26 1.09 1.73
CA GLU A 131 10.31 2.04 2.86
C GLU A 131 9.03 2.90 2.84
N GLY A 132 7.93 2.28 3.27
CA GLY A 132 6.59 2.83 3.16
C GLY A 132 6.24 3.90 4.20
N ASP A 133 5.22 4.69 3.88
CA ASP A 133 4.42 5.42 4.86
C ASP A 133 3.67 4.41 5.74
N VAL A 134 3.52 4.73 7.03
CA VAL A 134 2.85 3.89 8.04
C VAL A 134 1.63 4.56 8.66
N ASN A 135 1.31 5.79 8.26
CA ASN A 135 0.14 6.53 8.74
C ASN A 135 -1.07 6.30 7.83
N LEU A 136 -0.85 6.07 6.54
CA LEU A 136 -1.87 5.85 5.54
C LEU A 136 -2.39 4.41 5.52
N PRO A 137 -1.54 3.36 5.33
CA PRO A 137 -2.02 1.99 5.13
C PRO A 137 -2.76 1.43 6.35
N GLY A 138 -3.66 0.48 6.11
CA GLY A 138 -4.23 -0.32 7.20
C GLY A 138 -3.17 -1.24 7.84
N ALA A 139 -3.49 -1.81 9.00
CA ALA A 139 -2.54 -2.70 9.68
C ALA A 139 -2.20 -3.94 8.85
N GLU A 140 -3.16 -4.45 8.07
CA GLU A 140 -2.91 -5.57 7.16
C GLU A 140 -1.92 -5.20 6.05
N GLY A 141 -2.01 -3.99 5.48
CA GLY A 141 -1.02 -3.50 4.51
C GLY A 141 0.41 -3.49 5.07
N ILE A 142 0.60 -3.05 6.32
CA ILE A 142 1.92 -3.08 6.99
C ILE A 142 2.36 -4.53 7.27
N PHE A 143 1.45 -5.42 7.68
CA PHE A 143 1.81 -6.83 7.81
C PHE A 143 2.22 -7.46 6.48
N ARG A 144 1.61 -7.06 5.35
CA ARG A 144 2.00 -7.53 4.01
C ARG A 144 3.35 -6.95 3.56
N GLN A 145 3.65 -5.69 3.88
CA GLN A 145 5.01 -5.13 3.69
C GLN A 145 6.05 -6.06 4.30
N ILE A 146 5.83 -6.48 5.56
CA ILE A 146 6.78 -7.30 6.30
C ILE A 146 6.82 -8.74 5.79
N LEU A 147 5.66 -9.39 5.66
CA LEU A 147 5.56 -10.77 5.20
C LEU A 147 6.22 -10.92 3.82
N TYR A 148 5.84 -10.09 2.84
CA TYR A 148 6.36 -10.25 1.47
C TYR A 148 7.81 -9.81 1.36
N GLY A 149 8.21 -8.73 2.04
CA GLY A 149 9.60 -8.28 2.07
C GLY A 149 10.54 -9.35 2.61
N ASN A 150 10.26 -9.86 3.82
CA ASN A 150 11.10 -10.88 4.43
C ASN A 150 11.00 -12.24 3.75
N MET A 151 9.83 -12.62 3.20
CA MET A 151 9.74 -13.83 2.37
C MET A 151 10.63 -13.72 1.13
N TYR A 152 10.60 -12.58 0.42
CA TYR A 152 11.48 -12.34 -0.71
C TYR A 152 12.96 -12.48 -0.30
N PHE A 153 13.36 -11.86 0.81
CA PHE A 153 14.74 -11.96 1.32
C PHE A 153 15.12 -13.40 1.70
N ARG A 154 14.26 -14.14 2.40
CA ARG A 154 14.51 -15.55 2.75
C ARG A 154 14.63 -16.42 1.50
N HIS A 155 13.77 -16.24 0.51
CA HIS A 155 13.77 -17.03 -0.73
C HIS A 155 14.99 -16.73 -1.61
N GLU A 156 15.35 -15.46 -1.74
CA GLU A 156 16.46 -15.06 -2.62
C GLU A 156 17.83 -15.21 -1.96
N PHE A 157 17.94 -14.91 -0.67
CA PHE A 157 19.22 -14.76 0.02
C PHE A 157 19.41 -15.71 1.22
N GLY A 158 18.39 -16.48 1.61
CA GLY A 158 18.44 -17.41 2.74
C GLY A 158 18.43 -16.77 4.12
N LYS A 159 18.22 -15.44 4.19
CA LYS A 159 18.18 -14.66 5.44
C LYS A 159 17.28 -13.43 5.25
N ALA A 160 16.76 -12.90 6.35
CA ALA A 160 15.96 -11.69 6.41
C ALA A 160 16.28 -10.91 7.68
N SER A 161 15.95 -9.61 7.70
CA SER A 161 16.17 -8.74 8.85
C SER A 161 15.16 -9.00 9.97
N ASN A 162 15.58 -8.71 11.21
CA ASN A 162 14.71 -8.68 12.40
C ASN A 162 14.36 -7.26 12.85
N GLU A 163 14.67 -6.24 12.05
CA GLU A 163 14.26 -4.84 12.31
C GLU A 163 13.41 -4.27 11.18
N PHE A 164 12.60 -3.27 11.54
CA PHE A 164 11.87 -2.42 10.62
C PHE A 164 12.57 -1.05 10.53
N MET A 165 13.18 -0.78 9.38
CA MET A 165 14.02 0.41 9.17
C MET A 165 13.27 1.41 8.30
N LEU A 166 12.86 2.53 8.90
CA LEU A 166 12.13 3.61 8.22
C LEU A 166 12.88 4.94 8.44
N PRO A 167 13.98 5.15 7.71
CA PRO A 167 14.83 6.30 7.92
C PRO A 167 14.15 7.61 7.52
N ASP A 168 13.21 7.59 6.55
CA ASP A 168 12.61 8.83 6.01
C ASP A 168 11.07 8.91 6.06
N SER A 169 10.36 8.03 6.76
CA SER A 169 8.89 8.12 6.87
C SER A 169 8.42 9.27 7.78
N PHE A 170 7.29 9.90 7.45
CA PHE A 170 6.87 11.18 8.04
C PHE A 170 6.00 11.06 9.30
N GLY A 171 6.52 10.39 10.31
CA GLY A 171 5.85 10.14 11.60
C GLY A 171 5.33 8.71 11.71
N PHE A 172 5.07 8.28 12.94
CA PHE A 172 4.79 6.87 13.23
C PHE A 172 3.61 6.70 14.19
N PRO A 173 2.59 5.89 13.85
CA PRO A 173 1.41 5.74 14.68
C PRO A 173 1.70 4.93 15.94
N ALA A 174 0.94 5.19 17.01
CA ALA A 174 1.06 4.48 18.28
C ALA A 174 0.84 2.96 18.17
N SER A 175 0.14 2.50 17.12
CA SER A 175 -0.12 1.07 16.85
C SER A 175 1.06 0.33 16.23
N LEU A 176 2.07 1.03 15.71
CA LEU A 176 3.18 0.41 14.98
C LEU A 176 3.95 -0.62 15.85
N PRO A 177 4.29 -0.37 17.13
CA PRO A 177 4.97 -1.38 17.95
C PRO A 177 4.18 -2.67 18.09
N THR A 178 2.86 -2.58 18.27
CA THR A 178 1.97 -3.75 18.32
C THR A 178 2.05 -4.54 17.01
N ILE A 179 2.05 -3.85 15.86
CA ILE A 179 2.19 -4.46 14.54
C ILE A 179 3.56 -5.15 14.40
N LEU A 180 4.65 -4.46 14.73
CA LEU A 180 6.01 -4.99 14.58
C LEU A 180 6.26 -6.18 15.50
N ALA A 181 5.83 -6.10 16.76
CA ALA A 181 5.92 -7.19 17.72
C ALA A 181 5.11 -8.40 17.28
N HIS A 182 3.86 -8.20 16.81
CA HIS A 182 3.03 -9.29 16.26
C HIS A 182 3.62 -9.87 14.97
N ALA A 183 4.39 -9.11 14.21
CA ALA A 183 5.15 -9.61 13.07
C ALA A 183 6.43 -10.37 13.47
N GLY A 184 6.81 -10.40 14.76
CA GLY A 184 8.02 -11.06 15.24
C GLY A 184 9.31 -10.25 15.02
N LEU A 185 9.19 -8.96 14.68
CA LEU A 185 10.36 -8.08 14.57
C LEU A 185 10.79 -7.61 15.96
N LYS A 186 12.10 -7.42 16.15
CA LYS A 186 12.70 -7.00 17.42
C LYS A 186 13.03 -5.52 17.48
N GLY A 187 13.37 -4.94 16.34
CA GLY A 187 13.94 -3.61 16.22
C GLY A 187 13.12 -2.66 15.35
N PHE A 188 13.21 -1.37 15.65
CA PHE A 188 12.75 -0.28 14.82
C PHE A 188 13.81 0.84 14.78
N SER A 189 14.04 1.44 13.63
CA SER A 189 15.05 2.49 13.49
C SER A 189 14.57 3.63 12.57
N THR A 190 14.79 4.87 12.99
CA THR A 190 14.46 6.07 12.19
C THR A 190 15.35 7.26 12.53
N GLN A 191 15.66 8.13 11.55
CA GLN A 191 16.33 9.41 11.79
C GLN A 191 15.36 10.61 11.86
N LYS A 192 14.07 10.41 11.57
CA LYS A 192 13.12 11.52 11.37
C LYS A 192 12.75 12.26 12.65
N LEU A 193 13.12 11.72 13.81
CA LEU A 193 12.88 12.32 15.13
C LEU A 193 14.17 13.04 15.56
N GLY A 194 14.20 14.38 15.56
CA GLY A 194 15.38 15.13 16.03
C GLY A 194 15.49 16.57 15.53
N GLY A 195 16.57 17.28 15.89
CA GLY A 195 16.69 18.74 15.75
C GLY A 195 16.51 19.34 14.34
N ARG A 196 16.64 18.56 13.27
CA ARG A 196 16.34 18.99 11.89
C ARG A 196 14.83 18.98 11.59
N TRP A 197 14.08 18.09 12.23
CA TRP A 197 12.66 17.82 12.01
C TRP A 197 11.95 17.77 13.37
N PRO A 198 11.38 18.88 13.85
CA PRO A 198 10.76 18.95 15.16
C PRO A 198 9.69 17.86 15.32
N ALA A 199 9.80 17.06 16.39
CA ALA A 199 8.86 16.00 16.70
C ALA A 199 7.72 16.52 17.60
N GLY A 200 6.53 15.94 17.43
CA GLY A 200 5.31 16.25 18.16
C GLY A 200 5.32 15.87 19.64
N PRO A 201 5.91 14.72 20.06
CA PRO A 201 5.91 14.29 21.47
C PRO A 201 6.49 15.33 22.43
N GLU A 202 5.93 15.41 23.63
CA GLU A 202 6.50 16.15 24.76
C GLU A 202 7.39 15.24 25.62
N ALA A 203 8.48 14.76 25.02
CA ALA A 203 9.45 13.87 25.67
C ALA A 203 10.90 14.27 25.33
N GLY A 204 11.87 13.72 26.05
CA GLY A 204 13.29 14.02 25.83
C GLY A 204 13.74 15.38 26.38
N GLY A 205 14.76 15.96 25.74
CA GLY A 205 15.30 17.29 26.04
C GLY A 205 16.54 17.27 26.96
N PRO A 206 17.18 18.43 27.20
CA PRO A 206 18.45 18.52 27.96
C PRO A 206 18.39 18.03 29.41
N GLY A 207 17.19 17.98 29.99
CA GLY A 207 16.95 17.47 31.34
C GLY A 207 16.65 15.96 31.41
N SER A 208 16.54 15.28 30.27
CA SER A 208 16.35 13.83 30.21
C SER A 208 17.64 13.08 30.61
N PRO A 209 17.55 11.84 31.13
CA PRO A 209 18.72 11.04 31.51
C PRO A 209 19.77 10.88 30.41
N GLU A 210 19.30 10.72 29.17
CA GLU A 210 20.14 10.53 27.97
C GLU A 210 20.43 11.85 27.22
N GLN A 211 19.90 12.99 27.70
CA GLN A 211 20.06 14.32 27.11
C GLN A 211 19.69 14.38 25.61
N THR A 212 18.62 13.69 25.23
CA THR A 212 18.13 13.65 23.85
C THR A 212 17.59 15.02 23.39
N PRO A 213 17.44 15.24 22.07
CA PRO A 213 16.71 16.40 21.57
C PRO A 213 15.27 16.45 22.08
N ASP A 214 14.69 17.65 22.16
CA ASP A 214 13.25 17.82 22.43
C ASP A 214 12.41 17.04 21.41
N GLY A 215 11.46 16.26 21.92
CA GLY A 215 10.57 15.41 21.13
C GLY A 215 11.12 14.02 20.80
N VAL A 216 12.34 13.70 21.24
CA VAL A 216 12.95 12.37 21.11
C VAL A 216 12.95 11.68 22.49
N PRO A 217 12.09 10.68 22.73
CA PRO A 217 11.95 10.08 24.06
C PRO A 217 13.22 9.45 24.63
N PHE A 218 14.04 8.84 23.78
CA PHE A 218 15.29 8.16 24.12
C PHE A 218 16.19 7.99 22.89
N ASN A 219 17.47 7.70 23.08
CA ASN A 219 18.40 7.36 21.99
C ASN A 219 18.13 5.94 21.49
N VAL A 220 18.29 4.97 22.39
CA VAL A 220 17.96 3.55 22.22
C VAL A 220 17.10 3.12 23.42
N GLY A 221 15.92 2.60 23.14
CA GLY A 221 14.95 2.28 24.20
C GLY A 221 13.86 1.34 23.73
N VAL A 222 12.74 1.31 24.46
CA VAL A 222 11.61 0.43 24.16
C VAL A 222 10.36 1.25 23.83
N TRP A 223 9.80 1.01 22.66
CA TRP A 223 8.55 1.64 22.22
C TRP A 223 7.39 0.65 22.37
N THR A 224 6.37 1.03 23.12
CA THR A 224 5.24 0.18 23.50
C THR A 224 3.98 0.59 22.74
N GLY A 225 3.26 -0.39 22.20
CA GLY A 225 2.00 -0.20 21.50
C GLY A 225 0.77 -0.28 22.41
N PRO A 226 -0.43 0.01 21.89
CA PRO A 226 -1.67 0.07 22.68
C PRO A 226 -2.08 -1.27 23.32
N ASP A 227 -1.59 -2.41 22.82
CA ASP A 227 -1.82 -3.73 23.42
C ASP A 227 -0.85 -4.07 24.57
N GLY A 228 0.18 -3.24 24.78
CA GLY A 228 1.24 -3.44 25.77
C GLY A 228 2.46 -4.20 25.25
N GLU A 229 2.43 -4.70 24.01
CA GLU A 229 3.60 -5.29 23.35
C GLU A 229 4.57 -4.20 22.88
N SER A 230 5.84 -4.55 22.68
CA SER A 230 6.88 -3.55 22.45
C SER A 230 8.01 -4.04 21.55
N VAL A 231 8.73 -3.10 20.95
CA VAL A 231 9.97 -3.32 20.20
C VAL A 231 11.09 -2.43 20.73
N ILE A 232 12.34 -2.83 20.52
CA ILE A 232 13.49 -1.97 20.77
C ILE A 232 13.55 -0.95 19.64
N ALA A 233 13.79 0.31 19.95
CA ALA A 233 13.82 1.39 18.97
C ALA A 233 15.09 2.24 19.08
N ALA A 234 15.67 2.59 17.94
CA ALA A 234 16.72 3.59 17.79
C ALA A 234 16.11 4.85 17.14
N LEU A 235 15.90 5.90 17.93
CA LEU A 235 15.13 7.09 17.51
C LEU A 235 16.01 8.30 17.17
N HIS A 236 17.31 8.26 17.49
CA HIS A 236 18.24 9.35 17.17
C HIS A 236 19.60 8.90 16.58
N PRO A 237 19.62 8.05 15.54
CA PRO A 237 20.83 7.44 14.99
C PRO A 237 21.72 8.39 14.15
N GLY A 238 21.45 9.69 14.16
CA GLY A 238 22.07 10.66 13.25
C GLY A 238 21.54 10.55 11.81
N ALA A 239 22.11 11.35 10.90
CA ALA A 239 21.61 11.44 9.53
C ALA A 239 22.07 10.26 8.66
N TYR A 240 21.17 9.65 7.88
CA TYR A 240 21.54 8.57 6.94
C TYR A 240 22.46 9.04 5.81
N GLY A 241 22.40 10.32 5.45
CA GLY A 241 23.28 10.92 4.44
C GLY A 241 24.60 11.43 5.03
N SER A 242 24.94 11.06 6.26
CA SER A 242 26.14 11.54 6.94
C SER A 242 27.41 10.83 6.48
N SER A 243 28.53 11.54 6.54
CA SER A 243 29.87 10.99 6.31
C SER A 243 30.65 10.99 7.61
N VAL A 244 31.64 10.11 7.71
CA VAL A 244 32.58 10.04 8.83
C VAL A 244 33.87 10.75 8.45
N TYR A 245 34.32 11.66 9.33
CA TYR A 245 35.53 12.48 9.17
C TYR A 245 36.53 12.31 10.33
N THR A 246 36.09 11.70 11.42
CA THR A 246 36.79 11.56 12.71
C THR A 246 36.84 10.10 13.13
N ASP A 247 37.74 9.75 14.04
CA ASP A 247 37.77 8.41 14.64
C ASP A 247 36.60 8.26 15.59
N LEU A 248 35.64 7.40 15.24
CA LEU A 248 34.41 7.20 16.01
C LEU A 248 34.63 6.51 17.35
N SER A 249 35.82 5.93 17.57
CA SER A 249 36.18 5.33 18.85
C SER A 249 36.55 6.37 19.92
N GLU A 250 36.86 7.61 19.52
CA GLU A 250 37.34 8.70 20.37
C GLU A 250 36.36 9.90 20.41
N ALA A 251 36.60 10.82 21.35
CA ALA A 251 35.87 12.09 21.38
C ALA A 251 36.26 12.94 20.14
N PRO A 252 35.31 13.61 19.45
CA PRO A 252 35.57 14.30 18.18
C PRO A 252 36.70 15.33 18.25
N GLY A 253 36.84 16.04 19.38
CA GLY A 253 37.92 17.00 19.60
C GLY A 253 39.31 16.38 19.45
N THR A 254 39.51 15.16 19.94
CA THR A 254 40.78 14.44 19.86
C THR A 254 41.15 14.14 18.41
N SER A 255 40.22 13.55 17.63
CA SER A 255 40.47 13.21 16.22
C SER A 255 40.62 14.43 15.32
N MET A 256 39.85 15.49 15.57
CA MET A 256 39.95 16.71 14.76
C MET A 256 41.26 17.46 15.01
N GLU A 257 41.81 17.45 16.23
CA GLU A 257 43.16 17.97 16.49
C GLU A 257 44.24 17.17 15.74
N GLN A 258 44.14 15.84 15.72
CA GLN A 258 45.05 14.97 14.96
C GLN A 258 44.98 15.23 13.44
N THR A 259 43.79 15.57 12.91
CA THR A 259 43.58 15.92 11.50
C THR A 259 44.27 17.23 11.11
N LEU A 260 44.40 18.16 12.05
CA LEU A 260 44.80 19.54 11.78
C LEU A 260 46.24 19.89 12.17
N LEU A 261 46.89 19.09 13.01
CA LEU A 261 48.18 19.45 13.63
C LEU A 261 49.24 18.36 13.39
N SER A 262 50.30 18.66 12.62
CA SER A 262 51.53 17.85 12.68
C SER A 262 52.30 18.12 13.96
N SER A 263 52.85 17.06 14.56
CA SER A 263 53.62 17.11 15.80
C SER A 263 54.94 17.90 15.70
N ALA A 264 55.37 18.31 14.51
CA ALA A 264 56.70 18.89 14.28
C ALA A 264 56.74 20.41 14.05
N GLN A 265 55.67 21.07 13.60
CA GLN A 265 55.64 22.54 13.43
C GLN A 265 54.20 23.05 13.63
N LYS A 266 53.88 23.56 14.82
CA LYS A 266 52.58 24.21 15.11
C LYS A 266 52.61 25.70 14.71
N PRO A 267 52.12 26.14 13.54
CA PRO A 267 51.54 27.47 13.49
C PRO A 267 50.27 27.45 14.37
N PRO A 268 50.07 28.42 15.28
CA PRO A 268 48.83 28.50 16.03
C PRO A 268 47.65 28.71 15.05
N LEU A 269 46.57 27.94 15.23
CA LEU A 269 45.31 28.22 14.54
C LEU A 269 44.97 29.70 14.76
N THR A 270 44.53 30.40 13.70
CA THR A 270 44.01 31.76 13.90
C THR A 270 42.78 31.70 14.81
N PRO A 271 42.41 32.80 15.51
CA PRO A 271 41.17 32.83 16.30
C PRO A 271 39.93 32.39 15.51
N GLU A 272 39.87 32.72 14.22
CA GLU A 272 38.80 32.32 13.30
C GLU A 272 38.85 30.81 13.04
N GLN A 273 40.02 30.23 12.77
CA GLN A 273 40.18 28.78 12.58
C GLN A 273 39.88 27.99 13.86
N ALA A 274 40.27 28.50 15.03
CA ALA A 274 39.95 27.88 16.31
C ALA A 274 38.44 27.95 16.62
N SER A 275 37.76 29.02 16.20
CA SER A 275 36.31 29.13 16.32
C SER A 275 35.57 28.19 15.36
N ALA A 276 36.02 28.13 14.10
CA ALA A 276 35.55 27.19 13.09
C ALA A 276 35.70 25.73 13.56
N LEU A 277 36.86 25.39 14.13
CA LEU A 277 37.12 24.06 14.68
C LEU A 277 36.18 23.71 15.84
N ARG A 278 35.93 24.66 16.77
CA ARG A 278 34.94 24.44 17.84
C ARG A 278 33.52 24.24 17.28
N GLY A 279 33.16 24.95 16.22
CA GLY A 279 31.90 24.76 15.51
C GLY A 279 31.78 23.37 14.89
N LEU A 280 32.83 22.90 14.21
CA LEU A 280 32.89 21.56 13.62
C LEU A 280 32.83 20.44 14.66
N VAL A 281 33.57 20.58 15.77
CA VAL A 281 33.51 19.62 16.90
C VAL A 281 32.11 19.54 17.48
N ALA A 282 31.38 20.67 17.57
CA ALA A 282 30.01 20.70 18.07
C ALA A 282 28.97 20.11 17.09
N LEU A 283 29.31 19.95 15.81
CA LEU A 283 28.45 19.32 14.80
C LEU A 283 28.61 17.79 14.74
N ASP A 284 29.71 17.25 15.25
CA ASP A 284 29.91 15.81 15.35
C ASP A 284 29.39 15.28 16.69
N THR A 285 28.88 14.05 16.68
CA THR A 285 28.33 13.44 17.90
C THR A 285 29.47 12.87 18.74
N ASP A 286 29.57 13.28 20.00
CA ASP A 286 30.49 12.66 20.96
C ASP A 286 29.92 11.32 21.44
N TRP A 287 30.21 10.26 20.69
CA TRP A 287 29.74 8.91 20.97
C TRP A 287 30.27 8.35 22.28
N VAL A 288 31.48 8.76 22.71
CA VAL A 288 32.05 8.36 24.00
C VAL A 288 31.14 8.85 25.13
N LYS A 289 30.78 10.13 25.11
CA LYS A 289 29.88 10.71 26.10
C LYS A 289 28.47 10.14 25.98
N ARG A 290 27.94 10.00 24.77
CA ARG A 290 26.56 9.58 24.53
C ARG A 290 26.31 8.14 24.99
N ILE A 291 27.17 7.19 24.60
CA ILE A 291 27.06 5.78 25.02
C ILE A 291 27.23 5.63 26.54
N ASP A 292 28.08 6.45 27.17
CA ASP A 292 28.22 6.48 28.63
C ASP A 292 26.93 6.99 29.32
N LEU A 293 26.23 7.96 28.74
CA LEU A 293 24.92 8.39 29.24
C LEU A 293 23.87 7.28 29.10
N ASP A 294 23.77 6.67 27.93
CA ASP A 294 22.80 5.60 27.66
C ASP A 294 23.05 4.40 28.61
N GLY A 295 24.30 4.03 28.82
CA GLY A 295 24.69 2.97 29.75
C GLY A 295 24.47 3.32 31.22
N LYS A 296 24.63 4.59 31.63
CA LYS A 296 24.26 5.04 32.99
C LYS A 296 22.75 5.06 33.20
N ALA A 297 21.98 5.34 32.16
CA ALA A 297 20.52 5.37 32.21
C ALA A 297 19.91 3.96 32.24
N SER A 298 20.50 3.02 31.50
CA SER A 298 19.87 1.71 31.23
C SER A 298 20.69 0.48 31.64
N GLY A 299 21.98 0.63 31.93
CA GLY A 299 22.92 -0.49 32.10
C GLY A 299 23.41 -1.11 30.78
N VAL A 300 23.00 -0.54 29.63
CA VAL A 300 23.40 -0.99 28.28
C VAL A 300 24.22 0.11 27.61
N PHE A 301 25.51 -0.15 27.41
CA PHE A 301 26.47 0.77 26.81
C PHE A 301 26.53 0.55 25.30
N ALA A 302 25.41 0.78 24.61
CA ALA A 302 25.30 0.63 23.17
C ALA A 302 24.49 1.76 22.52
N ASP A 303 24.89 2.17 21.33
CA ASP A 303 24.14 3.12 20.50
C ASP A 303 24.23 2.73 19.01
N TYR A 304 23.41 3.37 18.19
CA TYR A 304 23.20 3.06 16.79
C TYR A 304 23.49 4.28 15.92
N ARG A 305 24.25 4.11 14.83
CA ARG A 305 24.61 5.21 13.93
C ARG A 305 24.40 4.86 12.47
N TYR A 306 23.63 5.69 11.76
CA TYR A 306 23.63 5.64 10.29
C TYR A 306 24.86 6.34 9.70
N VAL A 307 25.36 5.79 8.59
CA VAL A 307 26.38 6.41 7.74
C VAL A 307 26.04 6.13 6.28
N GLY A 308 26.12 7.11 5.38
CA GLY A 308 25.63 6.85 4.04
C GLY A 308 25.53 8.01 3.08
N THR A 309 24.67 7.82 2.09
CA THR A 309 24.31 8.79 1.07
C THR A 309 22.80 9.03 1.07
N GLY A 310 22.41 10.22 0.61
CA GLY A 310 21.01 10.64 0.57
C GLY A 310 20.21 10.02 -0.57
N ASP A 311 18.96 10.47 -0.66
CA ASP A 311 17.78 10.22 -1.50
C ASP A 311 17.94 9.50 -2.87
N THR A 312 19.11 9.54 -3.51
CA THR A 312 19.36 8.98 -4.86
C THR A 312 20.17 7.68 -4.84
N GLY A 313 20.29 7.03 -3.69
CA GLY A 313 21.08 5.82 -3.52
C GLY A 313 22.58 6.02 -3.80
N GLY A 314 23.27 4.90 -4.02
CA GLY A 314 24.71 4.82 -4.17
C GLY A 314 25.36 4.12 -2.98
N ALA A 315 26.44 4.71 -2.46
CA ALA A 315 27.18 4.20 -1.33
C ALA A 315 27.65 5.36 -0.46
N ALA A 316 28.07 5.06 0.78
CA ALA A 316 28.82 6.02 1.58
C ALA A 316 30.06 6.53 0.81
N ARG A 317 30.59 7.71 1.14
CA ARG A 317 31.82 8.19 0.49
C ARG A 317 32.95 7.18 0.73
N GLU A 318 33.78 6.92 -0.28
CA GLU A 318 34.91 5.99 -0.15
C GLU A 318 35.83 6.37 1.03
N SER A 319 36.06 7.67 1.26
CA SER A 319 36.84 8.16 2.39
C SER A 319 36.27 7.73 3.75
N THR A 320 34.95 7.61 3.84
CA THR A 320 34.26 7.11 5.03
C THR A 320 34.41 5.61 5.16
N VAL A 321 34.18 4.84 4.08
CA VAL A 321 34.38 3.38 4.10
C VAL A 321 35.82 3.02 4.46
N LYS A 322 36.81 3.71 3.87
CA LYS A 322 38.23 3.56 4.19
C LYS A 322 38.55 3.84 5.66
N LEU A 323 37.94 4.88 6.23
CA LEU A 323 38.16 5.23 7.63
C LEU A 323 37.49 4.21 8.57
N LEU A 324 36.28 3.74 8.26
CA LEU A 324 35.62 2.69 9.02
C LEU A 324 36.44 1.40 9.00
N GLU A 325 36.93 0.97 7.82
CA GLU A 325 37.85 -0.18 7.70
C GLU A 325 39.08 0.01 8.60
N ALA A 326 39.67 1.22 8.63
CA ALA A 326 40.82 1.50 9.46
C ALA A 326 40.52 1.47 10.97
N ILE A 327 39.35 1.97 11.38
CA ILE A 327 38.87 1.94 12.77
C ILE A 327 38.69 0.47 13.22
N VAL A 328 37.96 -0.34 12.45
CA VAL A 328 37.64 -1.72 12.85
C VAL A 328 38.87 -2.64 12.79
N THR A 329 39.82 -2.37 11.91
CA THR A 329 41.10 -3.12 11.82
C THR A 329 42.20 -2.55 12.72
N LYS A 330 41.93 -1.45 13.42
CA LYS A 330 42.91 -0.70 14.22
C LYS A 330 44.20 -0.42 13.44
N SER A 331 44.10 0.20 12.27
CA SER A 331 45.22 0.37 11.35
C SER A 331 45.55 1.85 11.07
N ASP A 332 46.71 2.06 10.44
CA ASP A 332 47.19 3.39 10.09
C ASP A 332 46.39 3.93 8.90
N THR A 333 45.86 5.15 9.03
CA THR A 333 45.08 5.82 7.98
C THR A 333 45.32 7.32 7.97
N ILE A 334 44.82 8.00 6.94
CA ILE A 334 44.80 9.46 6.85
C ILE A 334 43.36 9.88 7.04
N LEU A 335 43.10 10.71 8.04
CA LEU A 335 41.76 11.23 8.31
C LEU A 335 41.26 12.05 7.11
N PRO A 336 39.99 11.89 6.70
CA PRO A 336 39.40 12.70 5.64
C PRO A 336 39.48 14.19 5.97
N SER A 337 39.62 15.04 4.94
CA SER A 337 39.55 16.48 5.15
C SER A 337 38.21 16.88 5.79
N LEU A 338 38.27 17.73 6.81
CA LEU A 338 37.07 18.24 7.47
C LEU A 338 36.15 18.95 6.46
N PRO A 339 34.81 18.85 6.64
CA PRO A 339 33.88 19.53 5.77
C PRO A 339 34.08 21.05 5.84
N LYS A 340 33.97 21.73 4.70
CA LYS A 340 34.02 23.19 4.65
C LYS A 340 32.68 23.78 5.08
N LEU A 341 32.64 24.51 6.19
CA LEU A 341 31.49 25.34 6.54
C LEU A 341 31.50 26.63 5.68
N LYS A 342 30.31 27.07 5.27
CA LYS A 342 30.15 28.21 4.35
C LYS A 342 30.66 29.49 5.00
N GLY A 343 31.71 30.08 4.43
CA GLY A 343 32.33 31.33 4.93
C GLY A 343 33.46 31.14 5.94
N GLU A 344 33.85 29.91 6.27
CA GLU A 344 34.95 29.63 7.19
C GLU A 344 36.31 29.50 6.48
N PRO A 345 37.43 29.84 7.16
CA PRO A 345 38.77 29.72 6.61
C PRO A 345 39.11 28.25 6.28
N SER A 346 39.82 28.01 5.18
CA SER A 346 40.34 26.68 4.89
C SER A 346 41.38 26.28 5.93
N PHE A 347 41.25 25.08 6.48
CA PHE A 347 42.31 24.46 7.25
C PHE A 347 43.44 24.00 6.31
N PRO A 348 44.72 24.16 6.69
CA PRO A 348 45.81 23.57 5.93
C PRO A 348 45.63 22.04 5.93
N ALA A 349 45.40 21.45 4.76
CA ALA A 349 45.32 20.00 4.62
C ALA A 349 46.72 19.41 4.87
N GLN A 350 46.95 18.88 6.07
CA GLN A 350 48.12 18.05 6.35
C GLN A 350 47.64 16.60 6.46
N SER A 351 48.12 15.76 5.56
CA SER A 351 47.89 14.32 5.59
C SER A 351 48.72 13.69 6.71
N VAL A 352 48.29 13.86 7.95
CA VAL A 352 48.86 13.19 9.11
C VAL A 352 48.34 11.75 9.12
N THR A 353 49.26 10.79 9.18
CA THR A 353 48.89 9.38 9.39
C THR A 353 48.60 9.16 10.86
N VAL A 354 47.44 8.60 11.17
CA VAL A 354 46.99 8.28 12.53
C VAL A 354 46.66 6.80 12.63
N ARG A 355 46.78 6.24 13.82
CA ARG A 355 46.29 4.90 14.15
C ARG A 355 44.84 5.03 14.60
N ALA A 356 43.88 4.55 13.81
CA ALA A 356 42.46 4.65 14.15
C ALA A 356 41.98 3.48 15.04
N GLY A 357 40.86 3.64 15.74
CA GLY A 357 40.17 2.57 16.49
C GLY A 357 40.73 2.24 17.87
N GLU A 358 41.57 3.11 18.44
CA GLU A 358 42.19 2.89 19.77
C GLU A 358 41.46 3.60 20.91
N GLY A 359 40.36 4.29 20.62
CA GLY A 359 39.55 4.97 21.61
C GLY A 359 38.72 4.03 22.51
N PRO A 360 38.06 4.59 23.55
CA PRO A 360 37.31 3.82 24.54
C PRO A 360 36.01 3.19 24.01
N VAL A 361 35.50 3.63 22.86
CA VAL A 361 34.30 3.05 22.23
C VAL A 361 34.70 1.99 21.21
N HIS A 362 34.13 0.80 21.34
CA HIS A 362 34.28 -0.27 20.35
C HIS A 362 33.34 -0.01 19.18
N VAL A 363 33.89 0.21 17.99
CA VAL A 363 33.11 0.47 16.78
C VAL A 363 32.92 -0.82 16.00
N ILE A 364 31.69 -1.08 15.57
CA ILE A 364 31.32 -2.23 14.74
C ILE A 364 30.72 -1.72 13.43
N GLU A 365 31.23 -2.19 12.30
CA GLU A 365 30.49 -2.15 11.03
C GLU A 365 29.45 -3.28 11.03
N SER A 366 28.19 -2.88 11.08
CA SER A 366 27.10 -3.73 11.56
C SER A 366 26.08 -4.04 10.46
N SER A 367 25.48 -5.23 10.52
CA SER A 367 24.15 -5.40 9.91
C SER A 367 23.14 -4.54 10.67
N ALA A 368 22.15 -4.02 9.98
CA ALA A 368 21.21 -3.06 10.54
C ALA A 368 20.38 -3.64 11.71
N ASP A 369 20.25 -4.97 11.80
CA ASP A 369 19.54 -5.65 12.88
C ASP A 369 20.43 -6.11 14.06
N GLN A 370 21.75 -5.97 13.97
CA GLN A 370 22.69 -6.61 14.91
C GLN A 370 22.55 -6.11 16.35
N MET A 371 22.38 -4.80 16.54
CA MET A 371 22.18 -4.22 17.88
C MET A 371 20.93 -4.77 18.54
N PHE A 372 19.81 -4.77 17.82
CA PHE A 372 18.51 -5.27 18.29
C PHE A 372 18.55 -6.77 18.62
N ASN A 373 19.31 -7.54 17.83
CA ASN A 373 19.54 -8.96 18.12
C ASN A 373 20.43 -9.20 19.34
N SER A 374 21.29 -8.23 19.71
CA SER A 374 22.25 -8.34 20.81
C SER A 374 21.67 -7.92 22.16
N ILE A 375 20.62 -7.09 22.18
CA ILE A 375 19.93 -6.66 23.40
C ILE A 375 18.98 -7.78 23.86
N THR A 376 19.18 -8.29 25.07
CA THR A 376 18.32 -9.34 25.65
C THR A 376 17.06 -8.76 26.31
N PRO A 377 16.02 -9.57 26.58
CA PRO A 377 14.85 -9.12 27.35
C PRO A 377 15.21 -8.52 28.73
N GLU A 378 16.22 -9.07 29.42
CA GLU A 378 16.68 -8.55 30.71
C GLU A 378 17.32 -7.17 30.58
N MET A 379 18.06 -6.93 29.48
CA MET A 379 18.62 -5.62 29.15
C MET A 379 17.49 -4.62 28.83
N ALA A 380 16.56 -4.99 27.96
CA ALA A 380 15.42 -4.16 27.56
C ALA A 380 14.47 -3.81 28.73
N ALA A 381 14.46 -4.60 29.81
CA ALA A 381 13.70 -4.30 31.02
C ALA A 381 14.20 -3.05 31.76
N HIS A 382 15.48 -2.67 31.58
CA HIS A 382 16.10 -1.52 32.23
C HIS A 382 16.19 -0.28 31.32
N MET A 383 15.82 -0.42 30.05
CA MET A 383 15.84 0.66 29.06
C MET A 383 14.68 1.66 29.25
N PRO A 384 14.85 2.93 28.83
CA PRO A 384 13.77 3.90 28.80
C PRO A 384 12.60 3.43 27.92
N ARG A 385 11.37 3.78 28.32
CA ARG A 385 10.13 3.35 27.65
C ARG A 385 9.30 4.54 27.19
N TYR A 386 8.66 4.40 26.04
CA TYR A 386 7.71 5.38 25.51
C TYR A 386 6.43 4.69 25.02
N GLU A 387 5.28 5.30 25.31
CA GLU A 387 3.96 4.89 24.82
C GLU A 387 3.31 6.09 24.14
N GLY A 388 2.87 5.92 22.90
CA GLY A 388 2.30 7.02 22.11
C GLY A 388 2.76 7.02 20.66
N ASP A 389 2.21 7.95 19.89
CA ASP A 389 2.59 8.21 18.52
C ASP A 389 3.85 9.09 18.46
N LEU A 390 4.68 8.84 17.45
CA LEU A 390 5.88 9.62 17.16
C LEU A 390 5.59 10.49 15.94
N GLU A 391 4.58 11.35 16.04
CA GLU A 391 4.19 12.32 14.99
C GLU A 391 5.26 13.41 14.85
N LEU A 392 5.39 13.98 13.65
CA LEU A 392 6.27 15.13 13.40
C LEU A 392 5.47 16.43 13.38
N THR A 393 6.01 17.52 13.92
CA THR A 393 5.36 18.84 13.82
C THR A 393 5.49 19.40 12.39
N ASP A 394 6.67 19.23 11.78
CA ASP A 394 6.91 19.49 10.37
C ASP A 394 6.98 18.15 9.61
N HIS A 395 6.56 18.14 8.36
CA HIS A 395 6.49 17.01 7.42
C HIS A 395 5.38 15.97 7.62
N SER A 396 4.72 15.91 8.78
CA SER A 396 3.56 15.04 8.97
C SER A 396 2.25 15.69 8.54
N ALA A 397 1.93 16.88 9.06
CA ALA A 397 0.60 17.49 8.96
C ALA A 397 0.05 17.59 7.52
N GLY A 398 0.83 18.12 6.57
CA GLY A 398 0.41 18.22 5.16
C GLY A 398 0.26 16.87 4.47
N SER A 399 1.14 15.93 4.83
CA SER A 399 1.25 14.59 4.25
C SER A 399 0.05 13.69 4.55
N LEU A 400 -0.68 13.95 5.64
CA LEU A 400 -1.89 13.18 6.00
C LEU A 400 -3.05 13.36 4.99
N THR A 401 -3.07 14.46 4.23
CA THR A 401 -4.17 14.75 3.27
C THR A 401 -3.71 14.79 1.82
N SER A 402 -2.49 15.27 1.57
CA SER A 402 -1.94 15.53 0.23
C SER A 402 -2.09 14.34 -0.73
N GLN A 403 -2.45 14.54 -2.01
CA GLN A 403 -2.77 13.46 -2.96
C GLN A 403 -3.93 12.59 -2.49
N ALA A 404 -5.07 13.22 -2.25
CA ALA A 404 -6.27 12.58 -1.73
C ALA A 404 -6.73 11.37 -2.55
N TYR A 405 -6.52 11.37 -3.88
CA TYR A 405 -6.93 10.28 -4.77
C TYR A 405 -5.98 9.08 -4.73
N HIS A 406 -4.67 9.31 -4.60
CA HIS A 406 -3.69 8.22 -4.41
C HIS A 406 -3.98 7.47 -3.10
N LYS A 407 -4.22 8.21 -2.02
CA LYS A 407 -4.62 7.67 -0.71
C LYS A 407 -5.91 6.84 -0.80
N ARG A 408 -6.86 7.27 -1.64
CA ARG A 408 -8.09 6.52 -1.89
C ARG A 408 -7.81 5.16 -2.51
N TRP A 409 -6.98 5.09 -3.54
CA TRP A 409 -6.69 3.82 -4.22
C TRP A 409 -5.91 2.84 -3.36
N ILE A 410 -4.94 3.31 -2.56
CA ILE A 410 -4.27 2.45 -1.57
C ILE A 410 -5.29 1.73 -0.67
N ILE A 411 -6.20 2.46 -0.03
CA ILE A 411 -7.16 1.86 0.91
C ILE A 411 -8.23 1.02 0.19
N ARG A 412 -8.68 1.45 -1.00
CA ARG A 412 -9.69 0.70 -1.77
C ARG A 412 -9.12 -0.62 -2.30
N ASP A 413 -7.85 -0.65 -2.69
CA ASP A 413 -7.18 -1.87 -3.12
C ASP A 413 -6.95 -2.84 -1.95
N GLU A 414 -6.56 -2.35 -0.77
CA GLU A 414 -6.47 -3.18 0.44
C GLU A 414 -7.82 -3.85 0.77
N ASN A 415 -8.92 -3.09 0.76
CA ASN A 415 -10.26 -3.63 1.05
C ASN A 415 -10.72 -4.61 -0.05
N LEU A 416 -10.43 -4.31 -1.32
CA LEU A 416 -10.77 -5.20 -2.44
C LEU A 416 -9.98 -6.51 -2.39
N ALA A 417 -8.70 -6.44 -2.00
CA ALA A 417 -7.86 -7.61 -1.79
C ALA A 417 -8.38 -8.51 -0.66
N ASP A 418 -8.74 -7.94 0.50
CA ASP A 418 -9.33 -8.69 1.62
C ASP A 418 -10.61 -9.43 1.19
N ALA A 419 -11.52 -8.75 0.48
CA ALA A 419 -12.73 -9.36 -0.07
C ALA A 419 -12.40 -10.49 -1.07
N ALA A 420 -11.41 -10.29 -1.94
CA ALA A 420 -10.97 -11.27 -2.93
C ALA A 420 -10.35 -12.52 -2.29
N GLU A 421 -9.56 -12.36 -1.23
CA GLU A 421 -8.93 -13.45 -0.48
C GLU A 421 -9.95 -14.31 0.27
N LYS A 422 -10.86 -13.66 1.02
CA LYS A 422 -11.97 -14.32 1.73
C LYS A 422 -12.84 -15.14 0.79
N ALA A 423 -13.25 -14.55 -0.33
CA ALA A 423 -14.01 -15.25 -1.35
C ALA A 423 -13.22 -16.42 -1.96
N SER A 424 -11.92 -16.25 -2.18
CA SER A 424 -11.07 -17.31 -2.74
C SER A 424 -10.89 -18.50 -1.79
N ILE A 425 -10.86 -18.28 -0.47
CA ILE A 425 -10.85 -19.37 0.52
C ILE A 425 -12.16 -20.16 0.47
N ALA A 426 -13.31 -19.49 0.45
CA ALA A 426 -14.60 -20.16 0.27
C ALA A 426 -14.63 -20.97 -1.04
N ALA A 427 -14.23 -20.36 -2.16
CA ALA A 427 -14.26 -21.03 -3.46
C ALA A 427 -13.29 -22.23 -3.55
N GLN A 428 -12.14 -22.16 -2.89
CA GLN A 428 -11.20 -23.28 -2.77
C GLN A 428 -11.76 -24.41 -1.91
N TRP A 429 -12.30 -24.07 -0.73
CA TRP A 429 -12.90 -25.06 0.18
C TRP A 429 -14.11 -25.76 -0.47
N LEU A 430 -14.89 -25.04 -1.29
CA LEU A 430 -15.98 -25.61 -2.09
C LEU A 430 -15.53 -26.56 -3.20
N GLY A 431 -14.22 -26.70 -3.41
CA GLY A 431 -13.60 -27.65 -4.33
C GLY A 431 -13.61 -27.26 -5.81
N ALA A 432 -14.19 -26.12 -6.16
CA ALA A 432 -14.42 -25.74 -7.56
C ALA A 432 -13.26 -24.97 -8.22
N ARG A 433 -12.32 -24.41 -7.44
CA ARG A 433 -11.12 -23.75 -7.97
C ARG A 433 -9.94 -23.80 -7.01
N ALA A 434 -8.73 -23.59 -7.50
CA ALA A 434 -7.57 -23.36 -6.65
C ALA A 434 -7.56 -21.91 -6.12
N TYR A 435 -6.83 -21.68 -5.03
CA TYR A 435 -6.52 -20.34 -4.55
C TYR A 435 -5.51 -19.68 -5.51
N PRO A 436 -5.77 -18.48 -6.04
CA PRO A 436 -4.95 -17.86 -7.08
C PRO A 436 -3.75 -17.12 -6.47
N GLN A 437 -2.88 -17.86 -5.76
CA GLN A 437 -1.79 -17.30 -4.95
C GLN A 437 -0.91 -16.32 -5.73
N GLN A 438 -0.35 -16.75 -6.87
CA GLN A 438 0.56 -15.92 -7.66
C GLN A 438 -0.10 -14.60 -8.08
N ARG A 439 -1.32 -14.64 -8.60
CA ARG A 439 -2.05 -13.45 -9.05
C ARG A 439 -2.35 -12.48 -7.91
N LEU A 440 -2.66 -12.98 -6.72
CA LEU A 440 -2.85 -12.16 -5.52
C LEU A 440 -1.53 -11.54 -5.07
N ASN A 441 -0.45 -12.33 -5.02
CA ASN A 441 0.87 -11.85 -4.63
C ASN A 441 1.39 -10.77 -5.58
N ASP A 442 1.27 -10.98 -6.89
CA ASP A 442 1.67 -10.02 -7.92
C ASP A 442 0.89 -8.69 -7.78
N ALA A 443 -0.42 -8.75 -7.53
CA ALA A 443 -1.25 -7.57 -7.32
C ALA A 443 -0.90 -6.82 -6.02
N TRP A 444 -0.68 -7.56 -4.93
CA TRP A 444 -0.23 -6.98 -3.67
C TRP A 444 1.15 -6.32 -3.79
N MET A 445 2.08 -6.90 -4.56
CA MET A 445 3.40 -6.28 -4.78
C MET A 445 3.28 -4.87 -5.40
N LEU A 446 2.34 -4.66 -6.32
CA LEU A 446 2.06 -3.33 -6.88
C LEU A 446 1.39 -2.40 -5.87
N ALA A 447 0.35 -2.87 -5.17
CA ALA A 447 -0.34 -2.07 -4.15
C ALA A 447 0.63 -1.61 -3.04
N LEU A 448 1.51 -2.50 -2.56
CA LEU A 448 2.53 -2.20 -1.56
C LEU A 448 3.61 -1.24 -2.06
N ALA A 449 3.89 -1.20 -3.37
CA ALA A 449 4.78 -0.21 -3.95
C ALA A 449 4.18 1.22 -3.85
N GLY A 450 2.86 1.34 -3.99
CA GLY A 450 2.13 2.60 -3.79
C GLY A 450 2.28 3.19 -2.38
N HIS A 451 2.56 2.35 -1.38
CA HIS A 451 2.76 2.76 0.01
C HIS A 451 4.09 3.49 0.25
N PHE A 452 5.01 3.53 -0.72
CA PHE A 452 6.32 4.20 -0.56
C PHE A 452 6.16 5.60 0.03
N HIS A 453 7.02 5.98 0.99
CA HIS A 453 6.72 7.11 1.87
C HIS A 453 6.48 8.43 1.14
N ASP A 454 7.16 8.74 0.03
CA ASP A 454 6.88 9.97 -0.73
C ASP A 454 5.64 9.91 -1.63
N THR A 455 5.29 8.74 -2.16
CA THR A 455 4.05 8.60 -2.95
C THR A 455 2.85 8.57 -2.00
N GLY A 456 2.91 7.73 -0.96
CA GLY A 456 1.90 7.58 0.08
C GLY A 456 1.63 8.89 0.84
N ALA A 457 2.68 9.65 1.20
CA ALA A 457 2.54 10.96 1.82
C ALA A 457 1.98 12.04 0.89
N GLY A 458 2.07 11.87 -0.43
CA GLY A 458 1.58 12.87 -1.36
C GLY A 458 2.61 13.97 -1.70
N THR A 459 3.89 13.63 -1.75
CA THR A 459 5.00 14.60 -1.79
C THR A 459 5.88 14.52 -3.05
N SER A 460 5.52 13.63 -3.98
CA SER A 460 6.22 13.42 -5.25
C SER A 460 5.81 14.38 -6.37
N THR A 461 6.51 14.33 -7.51
CA THR A 461 6.13 15.11 -8.72
C THR A 461 4.80 14.63 -9.32
N PRO A 462 4.11 15.46 -10.13
CA PRO A 462 2.92 15.02 -10.86
C PRO A 462 3.17 13.82 -11.79
N ARG A 463 4.40 13.63 -12.29
CA ARG A 463 4.78 12.52 -13.17
C ARG A 463 4.92 11.21 -12.40
N ALA A 464 5.54 11.26 -11.23
CA ALA A 464 5.63 10.14 -10.31
C ALA A 464 4.24 9.50 -10.04
N TYR A 465 3.22 10.32 -9.77
CA TYR A 465 1.88 9.81 -9.56
C TYR A 465 1.27 9.08 -10.76
N GLN A 466 1.62 9.46 -12.00
CA GLN A 466 1.11 8.74 -13.19
C GLN A 466 1.58 7.28 -13.22
N TYR A 467 2.80 7.01 -12.77
CA TYR A 467 3.31 5.64 -12.62
C TYR A 467 2.58 4.90 -11.50
N ALA A 468 2.50 5.49 -10.30
CA ALA A 468 1.83 4.88 -9.15
C ALA A 468 0.34 4.58 -9.44
N TRP A 469 -0.38 5.52 -10.04
CA TRP A 469 -1.77 5.38 -10.45
C TRP A 469 -2.02 4.24 -11.43
N ASN A 470 -1.06 3.97 -12.30
CA ASN A 470 -1.19 2.84 -13.21
C ASN A 470 -1.00 1.51 -12.47
N ASP A 471 -0.04 1.44 -11.54
CA ASP A 471 0.20 0.28 -10.69
C ASP A 471 -1.02 -0.03 -9.80
N ASP A 472 -1.63 0.99 -9.19
CA ASP A 472 -2.88 0.87 -8.43
C ASP A 472 -4.01 0.29 -9.30
N VAL A 473 -4.22 0.83 -10.51
CA VAL A 473 -5.28 0.33 -11.41
C VAL A 473 -5.02 -1.10 -11.90
N ILE A 474 -3.75 -1.49 -12.09
CA ILE A 474 -3.40 -2.89 -12.38
C ILE A 474 -3.78 -3.77 -11.18
N ALA A 475 -3.40 -3.39 -9.96
CA ALA A 475 -3.72 -4.13 -8.73
C ALA A 475 -5.25 -4.28 -8.54
N ALA A 476 -5.99 -3.17 -8.62
CA ALA A 476 -7.45 -3.14 -8.56
C ALA A 476 -8.09 -4.12 -9.57
N ASN A 477 -7.61 -4.11 -10.82
CA ASN A 477 -8.10 -5.02 -11.87
C ASN A 477 -7.84 -6.50 -11.52
N GLN A 478 -6.64 -6.81 -10.99
CA GLN A 478 -6.30 -8.17 -10.57
C GLN A 478 -7.20 -8.64 -9.42
N PHE A 479 -7.37 -7.83 -8.37
CA PHE A 479 -8.21 -8.18 -7.21
C PHE A 479 -9.68 -8.30 -7.59
N ALA A 480 -10.21 -7.38 -8.40
CA ALA A 480 -11.58 -7.43 -8.91
C ALA A 480 -11.84 -8.72 -9.74
N ALA A 481 -10.89 -9.12 -10.59
CA ALA A 481 -10.98 -10.36 -11.33
C ALA A 481 -10.96 -11.58 -10.40
N VAL A 482 -10.09 -11.60 -9.38
CA VAL A 482 -10.03 -12.70 -8.40
C VAL A 482 -11.35 -12.83 -7.63
N LEU A 483 -11.88 -11.72 -7.13
CA LEU A 483 -13.15 -11.63 -6.41
C LEU A 483 -14.33 -12.08 -7.28
N THR A 484 -14.43 -11.57 -8.51
CA THR A 484 -15.52 -11.91 -9.43
C THR A 484 -15.50 -13.40 -9.75
N ASN A 485 -14.33 -13.96 -10.08
CA ASN A 485 -14.19 -15.38 -10.34
C ASN A 485 -14.50 -16.24 -9.09
N ALA A 486 -14.27 -15.74 -7.88
CA ALA A 486 -14.44 -16.51 -6.65
C ALA A 486 -15.92 -16.52 -6.27
N SER A 487 -16.53 -15.35 -6.37
CA SER A 487 -17.97 -15.16 -6.26
C SER A 487 -18.74 -15.97 -7.30
N ALA A 488 -18.25 -16.08 -8.54
CA ALA A 488 -18.91 -16.88 -9.58
C ALA A 488 -19.00 -18.37 -9.21
N VAL A 489 -17.93 -18.90 -8.62
CA VAL A 489 -17.91 -20.28 -8.09
C VAL A 489 -18.91 -20.43 -6.95
N ILE A 490 -18.90 -19.54 -5.97
CA ILE A 490 -19.80 -19.62 -4.81
C ILE A 490 -21.26 -19.47 -5.26
N ALA A 491 -21.53 -18.52 -6.16
CA ALA A 491 -22.83 -18.27 -6.75
C ALA A 491 -23.36 -19.49 -7.52
N SER A 492 -22.51 -20.23 -8.25
CA SER A 492 -22.91 -21.48 -8.92
C SER A 492 -23.43 -22.56 -7.95
N GLY A 493 -23.04 -22.47 -6.67
CA GLY A 493 -23.53 -23.32 -5.60
C GLY A 493 -24.85 -22.86 -4.98
N LEU A 494 -25.27 -21.60 -5.17
CA LEU A 494 -26.51 -21.03 -4.62
C LEU A 494 -27.71 -21.36 -5.51
N ASP A 495 -28.90 -21.50 -4.91
CA ASP A 495 -30.16 -21.63 -5.64
C ASP A 495 -30.66 -20.25 -6.09
N THR A 496 -30.39 -19.90 -7.34
CA THR A 496 -30.72 -18.58 -7.92
C THR A 496 -32.06 -18.59 -8.66
N ARG A 497 -32.88 -19.64 -8.51
CA ARG A 497 -34.23 -19.69 -9.09
C ARG A 497 -35.15 -18.73 -8.35
N THR A 498 -35.25 -17.53 -8.88
CA THR A 498 -36.13 -16.44 -8.43
C THR A 498 -37.28 -16.24 -9.41
N HIS A 499 -38.32 -15.51 -9.01
CA HIS A 499 -39.37 -15.13 -9.95
C HIS A 499 -38.91 -14.03 -10.91
N GLY A 500 -38.20 -13.02 -10.39
CA GLY A 500 -37.59 -11.91 -11.13
C GLY A 500 -36.14 -12.18 -11.56
N VAL A 501 -35.27 -11.17 -11.48
CA VAL A 501 -33.83 -11.29 -11.74
C VAL A 501 -33.12 -11.63 -10.43
N PRO A 502 -32.30 -12.69 -10.37
CA PRO A 502 -31.54 -13.00 -9.17
C PRO A 502 -30.34 -12.03 -9.03
N VAL A 503 -30.25 -11.40 -7.86
CA VAL A 503 -29.09 -10.60 -7.44
C VAL A 503 -28.40 -11.32 -6.30
N VAL A 504 -27.12 -11.63 -6.47
CA VAL A 504 -26.28 -12.23 -5.43
C VAL A 504 -25.52 -11.11 -4.74
N VAL A 505 -25.63 -11.02 -3.42
CA VAL A 505 -24.93 -10.02 -2.60
C VAL A 505 -23.86 -10.71 -1.77
N TYR A 506 -22.72 -10.07 -1.57
CA TYR A 506 -21.60 -10.52 -0.76
C TYR A 506 -21.32 -9.53 0.38
N ASN A 507 -21.15 -10.06 1.60
CA ASN A 507 -20.70 -9.33 2.77
C ASN A 507 -19.28 -9.80 3.17
N PRO A 508 -18.23 -8.96 3.02
CA PRO A 508 -16.87 -9.32 3.41
C PRO A 508 -16.58 -9.19 4.91
N LEU A 509 -17.42 -8.49 5.67
CA LEU A 509 -17.22 -8.28 7.11
C LEU A 509 -17.58 -9.53 7.93
N ASN A 510 -16.88 -9.74 9.05
CA ASN A 510 -17.11 -10.87 9.95
C ASN A 510 -18.34 -10.73 10.88
N ILE A 511 -19.12 -9.67 10.69
CA ILE A 511 -20.41 -9.48 11.35
C ILE A 511 -21.55 -9.69 10.34
N ALA A 512 -22.63 -10.32 10.79
CA ALA A 512 -23.89 -10.24 10.07
C ALA A 512 -24.40 -8.80 10.14
N ARG A 513 -24.95 -8.29 9.04
CA ARG A 513 -25.45 -6.92 8.97
C ARG A 513 -26.67 -6.81 8.08
N GLN A 514 -27.47 -5.79 8.31
CA GLN A 514 -28.40 -5.29 7.32
C GLN A 514 -27.88 -3.93 6.83
N ASP A 515 -27.63 -3.82 5.53
CA ASP A 515 -27.01 -2.62 4.94
C ASP A 515 -27.54 -2.34 3.53
N MET A 516 -27.20 -1.17 2.98
CA MET A 516 -27.63 -0.75 1.65
C MET A 516 -26.90 -1.51 0.54
N VAL A 517 -27.62 -1.84 -0.52
CA VAL A 517 -27.07 -2.39 -1.77
C VAL A 517 -27.54 -1.54 -2.95
N GLU A 518 -26.60 -1.18 -3.81
CA GLU A 518 -26.88 -0.68 -5.16
C GLU A 518 -26.58 -1.77 -6.18
N ALA A 519 -27.49 -1.97 -7.13
CA ALA A 519 -27.32 -2.96 -8.19
C ALA A 519 -27.92 -2.48 -9.52
N ALA A 520 -27.10 -2.39 -10.56
CA ALA A 520 -27.55 -2.24 -11.94
C ALA A 520 -28.18 -3.57 -12.39
N VAL A 521 -29.49 -3.55 -12.65
CA VAL A 521 -30.28 -4.73 -13.01
C VAL A 521 -30.95 -4.53 -14.35
N VAL A 522 -30.72 -5.45 -15.28
CA VAL A 522 -31.37 -5.44 -16.60
C VAL A 522 -32.60 -6.35 -16.57
N PHE A 523 -33.78 -5.80 -16.81
CA PHE A 523 -35.03 -6.55 -16.87
C PHE A 523 -35.40 -6.97 -18.30
N PRO A 524 -35.72 -8.26 -18.55
CA PRO A 524 -36.30 -8.69 -19.81
C PRO A 524 -37.66 -8.00 -20.03
N GLY A 525 -37.74 -7.13 -21.06
CA GLY A 525 -38.94 -6.33 -21.36
C GLY A 525 -38.89 -4.86 -20.93
N GLY A 526 -37.77 -4.40 -20.37
CA GLY A 526 -37.56 -3.02 -19.92
C GLY A 526 -37.84 -2.82 -18.43
N ALA A 527 -37.15 -1.87 -17.81
CA ALA A 527 -37.34 -1.57 -16.40
C ALA A 527 -38.70 -0.89 -16.16
N SER A 528 -39.42 -1.34 -15.13
CA SER A 528 -40.58 -0.62 -14.63
C SER A 528 -40.13 0.59 -13.81
N ARG A 529 -40.99 1.60 -13.66
CA ARG A 529 -40.74 2.76 -12.76
C ARG A 529 -40.63 2.38 -11.28
N ALA A 530 -40.94 1.13 -10.92
CA ALA A 530 -40.83 0.62 -9.57
C ALA A 530 -40.33 -0.82 -9.56
N VAL A 531 -39.74 -1.21 -8.43
CA VAL A 531 -39.17 -2.53 -8.19
C VAL A 531 -39.62 -3.06 -6.83
N ARG A 532 -39.60 -4.38 -6.70
CA ARG A 532 -39.88 -5.14 -5.49
C ARG A 532 -38.73 -6.12 -5.29
N VAL A 533 -38.17 -6.19 -4.10
CA VAL A 533 -37.06 -7.08 -3.79
C VAL A 533 -37.46 -8.02 -2.66
N TYR A 534 -37.20 -9.31 -2.83
CA TYR A 534 -37.45 -10.33 -1.81
C TYR A 534 -36.14 -10.98 -1.37
N GLY A 535 -35.95 -11.10 -0.06
CA GLY A 535 -34.79 -11.72 0.55
C GLY A 535 -34.73 -13.25 0.35
N PRO A 536 -33.65 -13.89 0.81
CA PRO A 536 -33.48 -15.35 0.72
C PRO A 536 -34.55 -16.13 1.49
N ASP A 537 -35.19 -15.51 2.49
CA ASP A 537 -36.30 -16.01 3.29
C ASP A 537 -37.68 -15.82 2.62
N GLY A 538 -37.72 -15.18 1.45
CA GLY A 538 -38.96 -14.86 0.73
C GLY A 538 -39.68 -13.61 1.23
N GLN A 539 -39.14 -12.90 2.22
CA GLN A 539 -39.74 -11.66 2.73
C GLN A 539 -39.39 -10.47 1.85
N GLU A 540 -40.36 -9.57 1.66
CA GLU A 540 -40.13 -8.32 0.93
C GLU A 540 -39.23 -7.40 1.76
N THR A 541 -38.27 -6.74 1.11
CA THR A 541 -37.35 -5.78 1.74
C THR A 541 -37.52 -4.39 1.13
N PRO A 542 -37.27 -3.31 1.89
CA PRO A 542 -37.31 -1.96 1.32
C PRO A 542 -36.41 -1.82 0.11
N ALA A 543 -37.01 -1.37 -1.00
CA ALA A 543 -36.35 -1.22 -2.29
C ALA A 543 -36.95 -0.09 -3.12
N GLN A 544 -36.12 0.53 -3.94
CA GLN A 544 -36.49 1.57 -4.90
C GLN A 544 -35.69 1.44 -6.19
N TRP A 545 -36.21 2.07 -7.25
CA TRP A 545 -35.53 2.23 -8.52
C TRP A 545 -34.99 3.66 -8.57
N GLU A 546 -33.69 3.82 -8.79
CA GLU A 546 -33.01 5.12 -8.80
C GLU A 546 -31.97 5.15 -9.92
N ASP A 547 -32.10 6.09 -10.86
CA ASP A 547 -31.13 6.32 -11.94
C ASP A 547 -30.57 5.06 -12.65
N GLY A 548 -31.46 4.12 -13.00
CA GLY A 548 -31.08 2.89 -13.70
C GLY A 548 -30.58 1.76 -12.80
N LYS A 549 -30.57 1.97 -11.48
CA LYS A 549 -30.17 1.01 -10.45
C LYS A 549 -31.34 0.64 -9.54
N VAL A 550 -31.21 -0.52 -8.92
CA VAL A 550 -32.03 -0.94 -7.79
C VAL A 550 -31.25 -0.64 -6.52
N VAL A 551 -31.87 0.12 -5.62
CA VAL A 551 -31.35 0.43 -4.29
C VAL A 551 -32.22 -0.30 -3.27
N PHE A 552 -31.64 -1.17 -2.45
CA PHE A 552 -32.41 -1.97 -1.49
C PHE A 552 -31.63 -2.33 -0.23
N LEU A 553 -32.38 -2.64 0.82
CA LEU A 553 -31.83 -3.05 2.10
C LEU A 553 -31.60 -4.57 2.12
N ALA A 554 -30.38 -5.02 2.38
CA ALA A 554 -30.00 -6.43 2.35
C ALA A 554 -29.56 -6.93 3.73
N ARG A 555 -30.24 -7.96 4.26
CA ARG A 555 -29.80 -8.69 5.46
C ARG A 555 -28.84 -9.80 5.04
N MET A 556 -27.61 -9.71 5.52
CA MET A 556 -26.49 -10.52 5.07
C MET A 556 -25.82 -11.29 6.22
N PRO A 557 -25.46 -12.56 6.02
CA PRO A 557 -24.61 -13.29 6.96
C PRO A 557 -23.18 -12.72 6.98
N SER A 558 -22.40 -13.05 8.02
CA SER A 558 -20.96 -12.73 8.09
C SER A 558 -20.18 -13.49 7.03
N VAL A 559 -19.19 -12.83 6.41
CA VAL A 559 -18.30 -13.38 5.34
C VAL A 559 -19.07 -14.33 4.42
N GLY A 560 -20.10 -13.80 3.76
CA GLY A 560 -21.15 -14.64 3.23
C GLY A 560 -21.98 -14.02 2.12
N TYR A 561 -22.73 -14.88 1.45
CA TYR A 561 -23.51 -14.57 0.25
C TYR A 561 -24.99 -14.83 0.47
N ALA A 562 -25.85 -14.07 -0.21
CA ALA A 562 -27.28 -14.31 -0.23
C ALA A 562 -27.89 -13.94 -1.59
N VAL A 563 -28.95 -14.64 -1.98
CA VAL A 563 -29.71 -14.42 -3.22
C VAL A 563 -30.96 -13.59 -2.93
N PHE A 564 -31.13 -12.51 -3.68
CA PHE A 564 -32.30 -11.65 -3.67
C PHE A 564 -33.07 -11.77 -5.00
N ASP A 565 -34.39 -11.77 -4.91
CA ASP A 565 -35.31 -11.82 -6.05
C ASP A 565 -35.80 -10.41 -6.38
N VAL A 566 -35.27 -9.83 -7.45
CA VAL A 566 -35.59 -8.46 -7.89
C VAL A 566 -36.63 -8.50 -9.01
N ARG A 567 -37.81 -7.94 -8.78
CA ARG A 567 -38.94 -7.98 -9.70
C ARG A 567 -39.32 -6.57 -10.18
N PRO A 568 -39.62 -6.37 -11.47
CA PRO A 568 -40.29 -5.15 -11.91
C PRO A 568 -41.71 -5.12 -11.31
N ALA A 569 -42.18 -3.94 -10.92
CA ALA A 569 -43.49 -3.77 -10.32
C ALA A 569 -44.19 -2.51 -10.85
N ALA A 570 -45.52 -2.53 -10.93
CA ALA A 570 -46.29 -1.37 -11.39
C ALA A 570 -46.34 -0.23 -10.35
N ARG A 571 -46.14 -0.56 -9.06
CA ARG A 571 -46.16 0.40 -7.95
C ARG A 571 -44.95 0.15 -7.04
N PRO A 572 -44.35 1.19 -6.45
CA PRO A 572 -43.31 1.03 -5.42
C PRO A 572 -43.92 0.48 -4.13
N MET A 573 -43.06 0.00 -3.23
CA MET A 573 -43.50 -0.30 -1.87
C MET A 573 -43.89 1.02 -1.18
N ALA A 574 -44.87 0.97 -0.27
CA ALA A 574 -45.22 2.15 0.51
C ALA A 574 -44.02 2.61 1.35
N ASN A 575 -43.78 3.92 1.40
CA ASN A 575 -42.73 4.51 2.22
C ASN A 575 -43.33 5.02 3.53
N ASP A 576 -43.31 4.17 4.56
CA ASP A 576 -43.86 4.48 5.88
C ASP A 576 -42.77 4.79 6.92
N MET A 577 -41.50 4.54 6.58
CA MET A 577 -40.35 4.62 7.51
C MET A 577 -39.45 5.82 7.27
N LEU A 578 -39.45 6.37 6.06
CA LEU A 578 -38.59 7.47 5.65
C LEU A 578 -39.44 8.65 5.21
N GLN A 579 -39.02 9.85 5.59
CA GLN A 579 -39.66 11.09 5.18
C GLN A 579 -38.61 12.02 4.61
N VAL A 580 -38.96 12.70 3.52
CA VAL A 580 -38.14 13.77 2.94
C VAL A 580 -39.03 14.93 2.53
N SER A 581 -38.60 16.13 2.88
CA SER A 581 -39.16 17.39 2.40
C SER A 581 -38.05 18.17 1.69
N GLY A 582 -38.34 19.35 1.13
CA GLY A 582 -37.30 20.13 0.44
C GLY A 582 -36.07 20.46 1.29
N ARG A 583 -36.14 20.35 2.63
CA ARG A 583 -35.05 20.71 3.56
C ARG A 583 -34.95 19.83 4.81
N SER A 584 -35.66 18.69 4.86
CA SER A 584 -35.55 17.74 5.97
C SER A 584 -35.54 16.31 5.50
N LEU A 585 -34.84 15.46 6.26
CA LEU A 585 -34.85 14.00 6.14
C LEU A 585 -35.22 13.41 7.51
N GLU A 586 -35.99 12.35 7.56
CA GLU A 586 -36.28 11.64 8.80
C GLU A 586 -36.38 10.14 8.56
N ASN A 587 -35.75 9.34 9.42
CA ASN A 587 -35.94 7.89 9.51
C ASN A 587 -36.37 7.51 10.93
N GLN A 588 -36.32 6.23 11.31
CA GLN A 588 -36.72 5.80 12.66
C GLN A 588 -35.86 6.40 13.77
N ARG A 589 -34.60 6.77 13.50
CA ARG A 589 -33.63 7.23 14.49
C ARG A 589 -33.30 8.71 14.37
N TYR A 590 -32.99 9.20 13.18
CA TYR A 590 -32.52 10.55 12.93
C TYR A 590 -33.58 11.42 12.27
N ARG A 591 -33.58 12.70 12.64
CA ARG A 591 -34.18 13.79 11.87
C ARG A 591 -33.09 14.81 11.54
N VAL A 592 -32.89 15.09 10.26
CA VAL A 592 -31.86 15.98 9.73
C VAL A 592 -32.50 17.19 9.07
N LEU A 593 -31.97 18.40 9.33
CA LEU A 593 -32.49 19.66 8.77
C LEU A 593 -31.41 20.47 8.05
N LEU A 594 -31.73 20.96 6.85
CA LEU A 594 -30.90 21.90 6.10
C LEU A 594 -31.34 23.36 6.32
N ASN A 595 -30.39 24.26 6.57
CA ASN A 595 -30.65 25.70 6.65
C ASN A 595 -30.80 26.35 5.25
N GLY A 596 -31.00 27.67 5.20
CA GLY A 596 -31.24 28.41 3.96
C GLY A 596 -30.06 28.37 2.98
N ASP A 597 -28.88 28.19 3.54
CA ASP A 597 -27.61 28.14 2.83
C ASP A 597 -27.24 26.71 2.41
N GLY A 598 -28.12 25.73 2.67
CA GLY A 598 -27.93 24.32 2.37
C GLY A 598 -26.99 23.58 3.32
N ASP A 599 -26.61 24.17 4.46
CA ASP A 599 -25.80 23.51 5.49
C ASP A 599 -26.68 22.59 6.36
N VAL A 600 -26.11 21.45 6.79
CA VAL A 600 -26.77 20.55 7.75
C VAL A 600 -26.77 21.23 9.11
N SER A 601 -27.91 21.78 9.49
CA SER A 601 -28.10 22.62 10.68
C SER A 601 -28.51 21.88 11.94
N SER A 602 -29.09 20.68 11.80
CA SER A 602 -29.51 19.83 12.92
C SER A 602 -29.46 18.37 12.49
N ILE A 603 -29.03 17.53 13.43
CA ILE A 603 -29.10 16.07 13.36
C ILE A 603 -29.60 15.62 14.73
N TYR A 604 -30.91 15.44 14.83
CA TYR A 604 -31.57 15.03 16.06
C TYR A 604 -31.63 13.50 16.14
N ASP A 605 -30.96 12.89 17.12
CA ASP A 605 -31.07 11.47 17.43
C ASP A 605 -32.28 11.25 18.36
N LYS A 606 -33.37 10.71 17.80
CA LYS A 606 -34.62 10.42 18.51
C LYS A 606 -34.47 9.34 19.57
N ARG A 607 -33.50 8.42 19.43
CA ARG A 607 -33.23 7.38 20.44
C ARG A 607 -32.55 7.98 21.66
N LEU A 608 -31.65 8.94 21.47
CA LEU A 608 -30.96 9.64 22.55
C LEU A 608 -31.76 10.84 23.08
N GLY A 609 -32.72 11.35 22.31
CA GLY A 609 -33.48 12.56 22.61
C GLY A 609 -32.62 13.83 22.53
N ARG A 610 -31.58 13.85 21.67
CA ARG A 610 -30.54 14.89 21.65
C ARG A 610 -30.14 15.29 20.23
N GLU A 611 -29.71 16.54 20.10
CA GLU A 611 -28.95 16.98 18.92
C GLU A 611 -27.53 16.37 18.97
N LEU A 612 -27.00 16.02 17.79
CA LEU A 612 -25.59 15.66 17.64
C LEU A 612 -24.72 16.88 17.35
N LEU A 613 -25.31 17.95 16.80
CA LEU A 613 -24.61 19.18 16.39
C LEU A 613 -24.97 20.35 17.31
N SER A 614 -23.97 21.10 17.75
CA SER A 614 -24.13 22.38 18.47
C SER A 614 -24.21 23.58 17.53
N ALA A 615 -23.72 23.44 16.29
CA ALA A 615 -23.85 24.42 15.22
C ALA A 615 -23.89 23.71 13.86
N PRO A 616 -24.33 24.38 12.77
CA PRO A 616 -24.39 23.76 11.46
C PRO A 616 -23.05 23.19 11.01
N LEU A 617 -23.09 22.01 10.37
CA LEU A 617 -21.95 21.43 9.67
C LEU A 617 -21.67 22.24 8.40
N ARG A 618 -20.43 22.68 8.25
CA ARG A 618 -20.02 23.54 7.13
C ARG A 618 -18.71 23.07 6.51
N LEU A 619 -18.57 23.27 5.21
CA LEU A 619 -17.29 23.10 4.51
C LEU A 619 -16.49 24.40 4.63
N ALA A 620 -15.40 24.35 5.39
CA ALA A 620 -14.48 25.45 5.64
C ALA A 620 -13.34 25.42 4.63
N ILE A 621 -13.04 26.57 4.04
CA ILE A 621 -11.84 26.79 3.23
C ILE A 621 -10.86 27.58 4.09
N SER A 622 -9.82 26.91 4.57
CA SER A 622 -8.76 27.49 5.38
C SER A 622 -7.57 27.87 4.49
N THR A 623 -6.88 28.95 4.83
CA THR A 623 -5.63 29.33 4.15
C THR A 623 -4.55 28.30 4.46
N ASP A 624 -3.87 27.85 3.41
CA ASP A 624 -2.73 26.93 3.52
C ASP A 624 -1.62 27.40 2.58
N VAL A 625 -0.68 28.17 3.12
CA VAL A 625 0.50 28.70 2.42
C VAL A 625 1.71 28.50 3.34
N PRO A 626 2.13 27.25 3.57
CA PRO A 626 3.16 26.93 4.53
C PRO A 626 4.48 27.61 4.17
N ARG A 627 5.30 27.92 5.18
CA ARG A 627 6.58 28.62 4.98
C ARG A 627 7.56 27.84 4.11
N ASN A 628 7.63 26.52 4.29
CA ASN A 628 8.52 25.61 3.58
C ASN A 628 7.75 24.32 3.25
N TYR A 629 8.21 23.59 2.23
CA TYR A 629 7.72 22.26 1.84
C TYR A 629 6.19 22.17 1.70
N PRO A 630 5.61 22.79 0.65
CA PRO A 630 4.16 22.94 0.49
C PRO A 630 3.34 21.66 0.70
N ALA A 631 3.68 20.54 0.06
CA ALA A 631 2.95 19.28 0.22
C ALA A 631 3.11 18.61 1.61
N TRP A 632 4.19 18.90 2.33
CA TRP A 632 4.54 18.23 3.57
C TRP A 632 4.03 18.96 4.82
N ASN A 633 4.09 20.29 4.82
CA ASN A 633 3.86 21.11 6.01
C ASN A 633 2.52 21.81 5.99
N MET A 634 1.94 21.99 7.18
CA MET A 634 0.97 23.04 7.48
C MET A 634 1.62 23.98 8.50
N ASP A 635 1.12 25.22 8.66
CA ASP A 635 1.59 26.12 9.72
C ASP A 635 0.49 26.22 10.80
N PHE A 636 0.83 25.95 12.06
CA PHE A 636 -0.11 26.02 13.20
C PHE A 636 -0.91 27.33 13.24
N ALA A 637 -0.26 28.48 13.01
CA ALA A 637 -0.92 29.78 13.02
C ALA A 637 -2.01 29.91 11.92
N GLN A 638 -1.78 29.31 10.75
CA GLN A 638 -2.75 29.30 9.65
C GLN A 638 -3.90 28.34 9.96
N GLU A 639 -3.56 27.16 10.48
CA GLU A 639 -4.56 26.18 10.92
C GLU A 639 -5.45 26.70 12.06
N GLN A 640 -4.88 27.52 12.96
CA GLN A 640 -5.59 28.18 14.06
C GLN A 640 -6.36 29.45 13.66
N ALA A 641 -6.09 30.03 12.49
CA ALA A 641 -6.84 31.18 11.98
C ALA A 641 -8.29 30.78 11.63
N ALA A 642 -9.21 31.75 11.67
CA ALA A 642 -10.57 31.52 11.16
C ALA A 642 -10.50 31.11 9.67
N PRO A 643 -11.40 30.23 9.20
CA PRO A 643 -11.51 29.93 7.77
C PRO A 643 -11.65 31.21 6.97
N ARG A 644 -10.92 31.33 5.86
CA ARG A 644 -11.02 32.53 5.00
C ARG A 644 -12.37 32.61 4.30
N ALA A 645 -12.97 31.45 4.05
CA ALA A 645 -14.30 31.31 3.49
C ALA A 645 -14.96 30.03 4.00
N PHE A 646 -16.29 30.00 3.88
CA PHE A 646 -17.07 28.77 3.90
C PHE A 646 -17.73 28.62 2.54
N VAL A 647 -18.01 27.39 2.12
CA VAL A 647 -18.84 27.14 0.93
C VAL A 647 -20.21 27.78 1.16
N SER A 648 -20.52 28.82 0.38
CA SER A 648 -21.61 29.76 0.70
C SER A 648 -22.32 30.36 -0.52
N GLY A 649 -21.96 29.91 -1.73
CA GLY A 649 -22.69 30.29 -2.94
C GLY A 649 -24.17 29.85 -2.91
N PRO A 650 -25.02 30.38 -3.80
CA PRO A 650 -26.46 30.07 -3.81
C PRO A 650 -26.72 28.56 -3.80
N ALA A 651 -27.37 28.08 -2.74
CA ALA A 651 -27.65 26.65 -2.58
C ALA A 651 -28.80 26.22 -3.48
N LYS A 652 -28.53 25.26 -4.37
CA LYS A 652 -29.58 24.53 -5.08
C LYS A 652 -29.83 23.23 -4.34
N ILE A 653 -30.97 23.18 -3.64
CA ILE A 653 -31.40 22.01 -2.87
C ILE A 653 -32.45 21.26 -3.66
N ARG A 654 -32.25 19.95 -3.86
CA ARG A 654 -33.26 19.06 -4.45
C ARG A 654 -33.35 17.76 -3.68
N ILE A 655 -34.52 17.13 -3.75
CA ILE A 655 -34.69 15.74 -3.34
C ILE A 655 -34.09 14.89 -4.45
N SER A 656 -32.97 14.22 -4.16
CA SER A 656 -32.33 13.32 -5.12
C SER A 656 -32.92 11.92 -5.06
N GLU A 657 -33.33 11.46 -3.87
CA GLU A 657 -33.96 10.15 -3.69
C GLU A 657 -35.16 10.25 -2.74
N ASN A 658 -36.26 9.59 -3.11
CA ASN A 658 -37.45 9.50 -2.28
C ASN A 658 -38.09 8.11 -2.39
N GLY A 659 -37.43 7.12 -1.81
CA GLY A 659 -37.94 5.77 -1.77
C GLY A 659 -37.90 5.17 -0.36
N PRO A 660 -38.47 3.97 -0.22
CA PRO A 660 -38.58 3.32 1.08
C PRO A 660 -37.27 2.72 1.61
N ALA A 661 -36.22 2.62 0.78
CA ALA A 661 -34.91 2.14 1.20
C ALA A 661 -34.00 3.29 1.67
N ARG A 662 -33.96 4.38 0.90
CA ARG A 662 -33.13 5.57 1.15
C ARG A 662 -33.86 6.83 0.70
N VAL A 663 -33.73 7.87 1.51
CA VAL A 663 -34.12 9.25 1.16
C VAL A 663 -32.92 10.16 1.22
N SER A 664 -32.83 11.10 0.27
CA SER A 664 -31.63 11.91 0.09
C SER A 664 -31.95 13.34 -0.35
N LEU A 665 -31.18 14.29 0.19
CA LEU A 665 -31.15 15.69 -0.25
C LEU A 665 -29.80 16.00 -0.85
N GLU A 666 -29.80 16.55 -2.07
CA GLU A 666 -28.62 17.04 -2.75
C GLU A 666 -28.56 18.57 -2.69
N VAL A 667 -27.38 19.09 -2.35
CA VAL A 667 -27.06 20.52 -2.29
C VAL A 667 -25.91 20.81 -3.24
N THR A 668 -26.18 21.56 -4.30
CA THR A 668 -25.14 22.05 -5.23
C THR A 668 -24.79 23.51 -4.94
N ARG A 669 -23.50 23.80 -4.79
CA ARG A 669 -22.93 25.13 -4.55
C ARG A 669 -21.64 25.34 -5.36
N GLN A 670 -21.26 26.60 -5.53
CA GLN A 670 -19.97 26.99 -6.11
C GLN A 670 -19.30 28.03 -5.22
N THR A 671 -18.00 27.92 -5.01
CA THR A 671 -17.20 28.85 -4.20
C THR A 671 -15.75 28.76 -4.66
N GLU A 672 -15.05 29.89 -4.77
CA GLU A 672 -13.63 29.97 -5.17
C GLU A 672 -13.24 29.13 -6.41
N GLY A 673 -14.09 29.13 -7.45
CA GLY A 673 -13.83 28.41 -8.70
C GLY A 673 -14.05 26.90 -8.65
N SER A 674 -14.45 26.36 -7.49
CA SER A 674 -14.77 24.94 -7.29
C SER A 674 -16.29 24.71 -7.25
N ARG A 675 -16.73 23.53 -7.68
CA ARG A 675 -18.12 23.07 -7.60
C ARG A 675 -18.24 22.00 -6.52
N PHE A 676 -19.24 22.13 -5.67
CA PHE A 676 -19.51 21.23 -4.56
C PHE A 676 -20.91 20.65 -4.71
N VAL A 677 -21.02 19.33 -4.73
CA VAL A 677 -22.30 18.61 -4.62
C VAL A 677 -22.23 17.80 -3.34
N GLN A 678 -23.11 18.11 -2.38
CA GLN A 678 -23.25 17.36 -1.13
C GLN A 678 -24.57 16.61 -1.15
N THR A 679 -24.55 15.30 -0.94
CA THR A 679 -25.74 14.46 -0.78
C THR A 679 -25.81 13.99 0.67
N VAL A 680 -26.89 14.35 1.35
CA VAL A 680 -27.20 13.91 2.73
C VAL A 680 -28.26 12.84 2.65
N SER A 681 -28.00 11.67 3.23
CA SER A 681 -28.88 10.50 3.08
C SER A 681 -29.26 9.88 4.42
N LEU A 682 -30.48 9.35 4.48
CA LEU A 682 -30.94 8.45 5.55
C LEU A 682 -31.51 7.17 4.95
N ALA A 683 -31.02 6.04 5.42
CA ALA A 683 -31.55 4.72 5.07
C ALA A 683 -32.58 4.20 6.09
N ALA A 684 -33.35 3.20 5.68
CA ALA A 684 -34.20 2.40 6.55
C ALA A 684 -33.41 1.29 7.27
N GLY A 685 -34.03 0.69 8.30
CA GLY A 685 -33.46 -0.44 9.05
C GLY A 685 -32.09 -0.18 9.66
N ASP A 686 -31.24 -1.21 9.79
CA ASP A 686 -29.97 -1.08 10.50
C ASP A 686 -28.96 -0.15 9.81
N ALA A 687 -29.06 0.03 8.48
CA ALA A 687 -28.28 1.02 7.73
C ALA A 687 -28.60 2.45 8.18
N GLY A 688 -29.83 2.70 8.62
CA GLY A 688 -30.31 3.98 9.13
C GLY A 688 -29.76 4.39 10.50
N ASN A 689 -28.84 3.61 11.07
CA ASN A 689 -28.16 3.92 12.33
C ASN A 689 -26.99 4.91 12.19
N ARG A 690 -26.83 5.52 11.02
CA ARG A 690 -25.92 6.63 10.75
C ARG A 690 -26.57 7.65 9.81
N VAL A 691 -26.01 8.85 9.77
CA VAL A 691 -26.28 9.85 8.73
C VAL A 691 -25.13 9.79 7.74
N ASP A 692 -25.42 9.57 6.45
CA ASP A 692 -24.41 9.50 5.40
C ASP A 692 -24.27 10.86 4.69
N LEU A 693 -23.03 11.29 4.47
CA LEU A 693 -22.65 12.54 3.80
C LEU A 693 -21.72 12.21 2.64
N HIS A 694 -22.23 12.29 1.41
CA HIS A 694 -21.43 12.11 0.21
C HIS A 694 -21.09 13.46 -0.41
N TYR A 695 -19.86 13.65 -0.85
CA TYR A 695 -19.39 14.85 -1.55
C TYR A 695 -18.80 14.47 -2.90
N ALA A 696 -19.33 15.07 -3.97
CA ALA A 696 -18.68 15.10 -5.28
C ALA A 696 -18.19 16.53 -5.55
N ILE A 697 -16.87 16.70 -5.66
CA ILE A 697 -16.21 18.01 -5.70
C ILE A 697 -15.35 18.12 -6.94
N ASP A 698 -15.64 19.12 -7.79
CA ASP A 698 -14.73 19.56 -8.83
C ASP A 698 -13.83 20.67 -8.24
N TRP A 699 -12.66 20.27 -7.75
CA TRP A 699 -11.76 21.11 -6.97
C TRP A 699 -10.73 21.83 -7.83
N LYS A 700 -10.65 23.16 -7.67
CA LYS A 700 -9.64 24.04 -8.29
C LYS A 700 -9.19 25.18 -7.37
N THR A 701 -9.56 25.13 -6.10
CA THR A 701 -9.23 26.19 -5.15
C THR A 701 -7.78 26.03 -4.68
N GLY A 702 -6.99 27.11 -4.76
CA GLY A 702 -5.56 27.10 -4.42
C GLY A 702 -5.23 27.79 -3.10
N GLY A 703 -4.04 27.48 -2.55
CA GLY A 703 -3.55 28.05 -1.30
C GLY A 703 -4.45 27.71 -0.11
N SER A 704 -4.98 26.48 -0.07
CA SER A 704 -6.06 26.13 0.86
C SER A 704 -6.16 24.66 1.23
N ASN A 705 -6.68 24.44 2.44
CA ASN A 705 -7.25 23.19 2.92
C ASN A 705 -8.78 23.27 2.92
N LEU A 706 -9.46 22.28 2.34
CA LEU A 706 -10.90 22.10 2.48
C LEU A 706 -11.16 21.18 3.68
N LYS A 707 -11.92 21.64 4.66
CA LYS A 707 -12.27 20.85 5.86
C LYS A 707 -13.77 20.79 6.10
N ALA A 708 -14.28 19.61 6.44
CA ALA A 708 -15.63 19.47 7.01
C ALA A 708 -15.57 19.80 8.50
N ALA A 709 -16.25 20.87 8.92
CA ALA A 709 -16.25 21.32 10.31
C ALA A 709 -17.47 20.79 11.07
N PHE A 710 -17.22 19.94 12.07
CA PHE A 710 -18.23 19.33 12.93
C PHE A 710 -18.20 20.00 14.30
N SER A 711 -19.15 20.89 14.55
CA SER A 711 -19.44 21.43 15.88
C SER A 711 -20.42 20.50 16.58
N LEU A 712 -19.92 19.66 17.48
CA LEU A 712 -20.69 18.61 18.13
C LEU A 712 -21.36 19.12 19.41
N SER A 713 -22.49 18.52 19.77
CA SER A 713 -23.12 18.79 21.07
C SER A 713 -22.33 18.19 22.24
N ALA A 714 -21.62 17.08 22.00
CA ALA A 714 -20.66 16.52 22.95
C ALA A 714 -19.48 17.47 23.17
N SER A 715 -19.06 17.62 24.43
CA SER A 715 -17.97 18.52 24.80
C SER A 715 -16.95 17.79 25.68
N ASN A 716 -15.72 17.64 25.19
CA ASN A 716 -14.62 17.01 25.91
C ASN A 716 -13.27 17.56 25.43
N PRO A 717 -12.31 17.89 26.32
CA PRO A 717 -10.97 18.29 25.89
C PRO A 717 -10.25 17.24 25.04
N LYS A 718 -10.56 15.95 25.21
CA LYS A 718 -9.98 14.85 24.43
C LYS A 718 -11.00 14.21 23.48
N ALA A 719 -10.51 13.72 22.34
CA ALA A 719 -11.22 12.84 21.43
C ALA A 719 -10.44 11.54 21.23
N THR A 720 -11.12 10.44 20.92
CA THR A 720 -10.51 9.14 20.64
C THR A 720 -10.36 8.96 19.13
N TYR A 721 -9.15 8.65 18.67
CA TYR A 721 -8.80 8.44 17.27
C TYR A 721 -8.40 6.99 17.07
N SER A 722 -8.84 6.38 15.96
CA SER A 722 -8.49 5.00 15.63
C SER A 722 -7.20 4.88 14.86
N TRP A 723 -6.46 3.80 15.12
CA TRP A 723 -5.24 3.40 14.40
C TRP A 723 -5.32 1.98 13.82
N ASP A 724 -6.54 1.56 13.48
CA ASP A 724 -6.92 0.22 13.00
C ASP A 724 -6.70 -0.91 14.03
N ILE A 725 -5.49 -0.99 14.61
CA ILE A 725 -5.15 -1.72 15.82
C ILE A 725 -5.00 -0.72 16.98
N GLY A 726 -6.03 -0.63 17.80
CA GLY A 726 -6.03 0.27 18.94
C GLY A 726 -6.50 1.69 18.63
N THR A 727 -6.43 2.51 19.68
CA THR A 727 -6.89 3.90 19.68
C THR A 727 -5.93 4.76 20.48
N VAL A 728 -5.86 6.04 20.15
CA VAL A 728 -5.17 7.06 20.95
C VAL A 728 -6.14 8.19 21.31
N GLU A 729 -6.00 8.75 22.51
CA GLU A 729 -6.74 9.96 22.89
C GLU A 729 -5.88 11.20 22.68
N ARG A 730 -6.37 12.18 21.91
CA ARG A 730 -5.67 13.45 21.69
C ARG A 730 -6.50 14.64 22.14
N GLY A 731 -5.80 15.67 22.63
CA GLY A 731 -6.38 16.90 23.12
C GLY A 731 -6.79 17.87 22.00
N ASN A 732 -7.16 19.09 22.39
CA ASN A 732 -7.29 20.21 21.45
C ASN A 732 -5.93 20.56 20.83
N ALA A 733 -5.93 21.01 19.58
CA ALA A 733 -4.75 21.35 18.80
C ALA A 733 -3.76 22.26 19.56
N GLN A 734 -2.49 21.86 19.57
CA GLN A 734 -1.36 22.56 20.17
C GLN A 734 -0.27 22.82 19.12
N PRO A 735 0.69 23.74 19.34
CA PRO A 735 1.74 24.04 18.37
C PRO A 735 2.55 22.85 17.87
N ARG A 736 2.69 21.79 18.69
CA ARG A 736 3.44 20.56 18.34
C ARG A 736 2.57 19.45 17.72
N GLN A 737 1.26 19.48 17.93
CA GLN A 737 0.31 18.46 17.49
C GLN A 737 -1.06 19.12 17.22
N TYR A 738 -1.38 19.35 15.96
CA TYR A 738 -2.59 20.10 15.57
C TYR A 738 -3.35 19.53 14.38
N GLU A 739 -2.66 18.93 13.41
CA GLU A 739 -3.25 18.06 12.39
C GLU A 739 -2.75 16.64 12.70
N VAL A 740 -3.67 15.72 12.94
CA VAL A 740 -3.37 14.39 13.49
C VAL A 740 -3.96 13.28 12.62
N GLY A 741 -3.27 12.13 12.61
CA GLY A 741 -3.68 10.96 11.86
C GLY A 741 -4.76 10.14 12.55
N SER A 742 -5.65 9.53 11.76
CA SER A 742 -6.60 8.52 12.21
C SER A 742 -7.08 7.64 11.05
N HIS A 743 -7.63 6.47 11.35
CA HIS A 743 -8.24 5.58 10.37
C HIS A 743 -9.74 5.41 10.61
N ARG A 744 -10.56 5.58 9.58
CA ARG A 744 -11.98 5.19 9.52
C ARG A 744 -12.96 5.87 10.49
N TRP A 745 -12.53 6.32 11.67
CA TRP A 745 -13.40 7.01 12.63
C TRP A 745 -12.66 7.82 13.69
N ILE A 746 -13.37 8.82 14.22
CA ILE A 746 -12.98 9.67 15.36
C ILE A 746 -14.18 9.78 16.30
N ASP A 747 -13.99 9.56 17.59
CA ASP A 747 -15.06 9.64 18.58
C ASP A 747 -14.88 10.82 19.54
N LEU A 748 -15.98 11.54 19.77
CA LEU A 748 -16.08 12.54 20.83
C LEU A 748 -17.16 12.12 21.83
N THR A 749 -16.76 11.33 22.82
CA THR A 749 -17.56 11.06 24.01
C THR A 749 -17.59 12.30 24.90
N ASP A 750 -18.78 12.75 25.28
CA ASP A 750 -18.96 13.90 26.17
C ASP A 750 -18.26 13.67 27.52
N LYS A 751 -17.79 14.74 28.17
CA LYS A 751 -17.09 14.64 29.46
C LYS A 751 -17.90 13.92 30.55
N SER A 752 -19.24 13.96 30.47
CA SER A 752 -20.12 13.19 31.37
C SER A 752 -20.02 11.67 31.20
N GLY A 753 -19.50 11.20 30.07
CA GLY A 753 -19.44 9.79 29.69
C GLY A 753 -20.81 9.17 29.40
N SER A 754 -21.87 9.98 29.28
CA SER A 754 -23.26 9.50 29.14
C SER A 754 -23.77 9.50 27.70
N TYR A 755 -23.09 10.18 26.78
CA TYR A 755 -23.36 10.17 25.34
C TYR A 755 -22.13 10.65 24.57
N GLY A 756 -22.14 10.44 23.26
CA GLY A 756 -21.15 11.01 22.35
C GLY A 756 -21.54 10.89 20.89
N VAL A 757 -20.62 11.32 20.03
CA VAL A 757 -20.78 11.27 18.57
C VAL A 757 -19.51 10.68 17.97
N THR A 758 -19.68 9.62 17.18
CA THR A 758 -18.63 9.05 16.36
C THR A 758 -18.74 9.61 14.95
N LEU A 759 -17.68 10.26 14.49
CA LEU A 759 -17.47 10.65 13.10
C LEU A 759 -16.91 9.46 12.33
N LEU A 760 -17.54 9.11 11.22
CA LEU A 760 -17.12 8.03 10.33
C LEU A 760 -16.41 8.65 9.14
N THR A 761 -15.21 8.17 8.83
CA THR A 761 -14.42 8.58 7.67
C THR A 761 -14.24 7.40 6.73
N ASP A 762 -14.15 7.68 5.45
CA ASP A 762 -13.74 6.70 4.44
C ASP A 762 -12.19 6.56 4.47
N VAL A 763 -11.53 7.10 3.45
CA VAL A 763 -10.08 7.11 3.20
C VAL A 763 -9.41 8.38 3.74
N LYS A 764 -10.15 9.28 4.41
CA LYS A 764 -9.61 10.51 4.99
C LYS A 764 -8.96 10.25 6.35
N ASN A 765 -7.68 10.61 6.42
CA ASN A 765 -6.82 10.32 7.57
C ASN A 765 -6.38 11.56 8.36
N GLY A 766 -6.47 12.77 7.79
CA GLY A 766 -6.11 14.02 8.45
C GLY A 766 -7.29 14.71 9.15
N SER A 767 -7.08 15.14 10.39
CA SER A 767 -8.08 15.89 11.15
C SER A 767 -7.46 16.82 12.19
N ASP A 768 -8.22 17.82 12.65
CA ASP A 768 -7.84 18.68 13.78
C ASP A 768 -9.00 18.90 14.76
N LYS A 769 -8.64 19.13 16.03
CA LYS A 769 -9.59 19.42 17.12
C LYS A 769 -9.40 20.84 17.63
N ARG A 770 -10.23 21.79 17.20
CA ARG A 770 -10.08 23.22 17.54
C ARG A 770 -10.49 23.58 18.94
N SER A 771 -11.46 22.88 19.48
CA SER A 771 -12.02 23.14 20.80
C SER A 771 -12.65 21.87 21.37
N ASP A 772 -13.15 21.96 22.59
CA ASP A 772 -13.80 20.83 23.27
C ASP A 772 -14.97 20.23 22.49
N GLN A 773 -15.57 20.96 21.55
CA GLN A 773 -16.74 20.54 20.76
C GLN A 773 -16.46 20.41 19.26
N MET A 774 -15.35 20.95 18.76
CA MET A 774 -15.13 21.08 17.32
C MET A 774 -14.02 20.16 16.84
N ILE A 775 -14.38 19.25 15.94
CA ILE A 775 -13.47 18.44 15.14
C ILE A 775 -13.65 18.83 13.67
N ARG A 776 -12.55 18.96 12.93
CA ARG A 776 -12.57 19.18 11.49
C ARG A 776 -11.84 18.04 10.80
N VAL A 777 -12.46 17.47 9.77
CA VAL A 777 -11.83 16.44 8.92
C VAL A 777 -11.33 17.12 7.66
N THR A 778 -10.04 16.96 7.35
CA THR A 778 -9.41 17.55 6.16
C THR A 778 -9.73 16.69 4.93
N LEU A 779 -10.36 17.29 3.93
CA LEU A 779 -10.92 16.57 2.77
C LEU A 779 -9.99 16.60 1.55
N LEU A 780 -9.50 17.80 1.21
CA LEU A 780 -8.71 18.11 0.02
C LEU A 780 -7.70 19.22 0.31
N ARG A 781 -6.56 19.20 -0.39
CA ARG A 781 -5.46 20.12 -0.13
C ARG A 781 -4.73 20.57 -1.40
N SER A 782 -4.66 21.87 -1.62
CA SER A 782 -3.84 22.52 -2.67
C SER A 782 -2.99 23.61 -2.03
N PRO A 783 -1.80 23.29 -1.50
CA PRO A 783 -1.01 24.22 -0.71
C PRO A 783 -0.49 25.38 -1.55
N GLY A 784 -0.37 26.56 -0.98
CA GLY A 784 0.29 27.69 -1.63
C GLY A 784 1.80 27.57 -1.54
N ALA A 785 2.51 28.16 -2.49
CA ALA A 785 3.96 28.32 -2.44
C ALA A 785 4.31 29.81 -2.43
N LYS A 786 5.27 30.21 -1.59
CA LYS A 786 5.77 31.58 -1.61
C LYS A 786 6.67 31.78 -2.85
N PRO A 787 6.46 32.86 -3.63
CA PRO A 787 7.36 33.18 -4.72
C PRO A 787 8.75 33.55 -4.18
N THR A 788 9.75 33.46 -5.04
CA THR A 788 11.10 33.98 -4.77
C THR A 788 11.08 35.51 -4.69
N ALA A 789 12.13 36.12 -4.13
CA ALA A 789 12.19 37.58 -3.91
C ALA A 789 12.10 38.41 -5.21
N ASP A 790 12.48 37.83 -6.34
CA ASP A 790 12.39 38.37 -7.70
C ASP A 790 11.05 38.05 -8.39
N GLY A 791 10.10 37.43 -7.69
CA GLY A 791 8.74 37.19 -8.15
C GLY A 791 8.55 35.91 -8.98
N HIS A 792 9.58 35.09 -9.16
CA HIS A 792 9.46 33.80 -9.82
C HIS A 792 8.74 32.75 -8.94
N PRO A 793 8.15 31.70 -9.54
CA PRO A 793 7.59 30.59 -8.79
C PRO A 793 8.62 29.99 -7.83
N GLY A 794 8.22 29.80 -6.56
CA GLY A 794 9.06 29.15 -5.56
C GLY A 794 9.38 27.69 -5.88
N SER A 795 10.27 27.09 -5.09
CA SER A 795 10.49 25.64 -5.13
C SER A 795 9.18 24.90 -4.87
N PHE A 796 9.03 23.74 -5.51
CA PHE A 796 7.83 22.90 -5.42
C PHE A 796 6.52 23.58 -5.88
N SER A 797 6.61 24.62 -6.73
CA SER A 797 5.40 25.32 -7.22
C SER A 797 4.42 24.40 -7.96
N ASP A 798 4.86 23.25 -8.50
CA ASP A 798 3.99 22.20 -9.04
C ASP A 798 2.92 21.71 -8.03
N GLN A 799 3.23 21.74 -6.73
CA GLN A 799 2.33 21.33 -5.65
C GLN A 799 1.18 22.33 -5.41
N THR A 800 1.24 23.54 -5.97
CA THR A 800 0.15 24.52 -5.84
C THR A 800 -1.14 24.14 -6.57
N THR A 801 -1.03 23.16 -7.46
CA THR A 801 -2.14 22.54 -8.21
C THR A 801 -2.47 21.14 -7.72
N GLN A 802 -1.90 20.73 -6.59
CA GLN A 802 -2.15 19.43 -5.98
C GLN A 802 -3.64 19.23 -5.72
N ASP A 803 -4.13 18.01 -5.91
CA ASP A 803 -5.54 17.64 -5.80
C ASP A 803 -6.52 18.40 -6.71
N TRP A 804 -6.07 19.18 -7.71
CA TRP A 804 -6.99 19.72 -8.71
C TRP A 804 -7.61 18.60 -9.55
N GLY A 805 -8.93 18.52 -9.53
CA GLY A 805 -9.67 17.47 -10.25
C GLY A 805 -10.99 17.11 -9.57
N HIS A 806 -11.58 16.01 -10.04
CA HIS A 806 -12.81 15.46 -9.49
C HIS A 806 -12.53 14.51 -8.32
N HIS A 807 -13.22 14.71 -7.20
CA HIS A 807 -13.11 13.90 -5.98
C HIS A 807 -14.47 13.44 -5.49
N GLU A 808 -14.52 12.19 -5.02
CA GLU A 808 -15.67 11.59 -4.33
C GLU A 808 -15.25 11.22 -2.91
N ILE A 809 -16.00 11.69 -1.92
CA ILE A 809 -15.67 11.55 -0.50
C ILE A 809 -16.92 11.18 0.28
N GLU A 810 -16.82 10.19 1.16
CA GLU A 810 -17.90 9.75 2.03
C GLU A 810 -17.53 9.93 3.50
N LEU A 811 -18.42 10.59 4.26
CA LEU A 811 -18.34 10.74 5.70
C LEU A 811 -19.67 10.31 6.33
N GLY A 812 -19.67 10.05 7.64
CA GLY A 812 -20.91 9.79 8.36
C GLY A 812 -20.86 10.23 9.82
N LEU A 813 -22.03 10.23 10.46
CA LEU A 813 -22.16 10.44 11.89
C LEU A 813 -23.05 9.38 12.52
N ALA A 814 -22.63 8.88 13.69
CA ALA A 814 -23.43 8.02 14.54
C ALA A 814 -23.37 8.52 15.99
N GLY A 815 -24.53 8.79 16.57
CA GLY A 815 -24.65 9.06 18.01
C GLY A 815 -24.50 7.77 18.83
N HIS A 816 -24.05 7.86 20.07
CA HIS A 816 -24.10 6.75 21.01
C HIS A 816 -24.51 7.21 22.41
N SER A 817 -25.17 6.33 23.16
CA SER A 817 -25.30 6.44 24.60
C SER A 817 -24.07 5.86 25.27
N GLY A 818 -23.55 6.55 26.27
CA GLY A 818 -22.34 6.13 26.97
C GLY A 818 -21.10 6.27 26.10
N ASP A 819 -20.57 5.14 25.66
CA ASP A 819 -19.27 4.97 25.01
C ASP A 819 -19.41 4.25 23.66
N TRP A 820 -18.60 4.63 22.67
CA TRP A 820 -18.57 4.07 21.31
C TRP A 820 -18.44 2.55 21.29
N ARG A 821 -17.79 1.97 22.31
CA ARG A 821 -17.62 0.51 22.49
C ARG A 821 -18.95 -0.22 22.68
N GLN A 822 -19.86 0.36 23.47
CA GLN A 822 -21.11 -0.31 23.86
C GLN A 822 -22.13 -0.28 22.73
N GLU A 823 -22.24 0.85 22.04
CA GLU A 823 -23.14 1.04 20.89
C GLU A 823 -22.52 0.57 19.57
N GLN A 824 -21.27 0.09 19.60
CA GLN A 824 -20.60 -0.53 18.44
C GLN A 824 -20.55 0.39 17.22
N THR A 825 -20.40 1.71 17.42
CA THR A 825 -20.37 2.69 16.33
C THR A 825 -19.18 2.46 15.39
N VAL A 826 -18.12 1.83 15.88
CA VAL A 826 -16.96 1.37 15.09
C VAL A 826 -17.39 0.44 13.95
N TRP A 827 -18.41 -0.40 14.13
CA TRP A 827 -18.93 -1.23 13.03
C TRP A 827 -19.67 -0.42 11.96
N GLN A 828 -20.17 0.78 12.28
CA GLN A 828 -20.67 1.68 11.24
C GLN A 828 -19.52 2.25 10.40
N ALA A 829 -18.36 2.52 11.00
CA ALA A 829 -17.17 2.97 10.27
C ALA A 829 -16.68 1.92 9.26
N TYR A 830 -16.60 0.64 9.67
CA TYR A 830 -16.24 -0.44 8.75
C TYR A 830 -17.32 -0.67 7.68
N ARG A 831 -18.60 -0.43 7.97
CA ARG A 831 -19.67 -0.55 6.95
C ARG A 831 -19.53 0.47 5.83
N VAL A 832 -19.10 1.70 6.13
CA VAL A 832 -18.78 2.76 5.15
C VAL A 832 -17.57 2.37 4.29
N ASN A 833 -16.55 1.78 4.91
CA ASN A 833 -15.31 1.41 4.22
C ASN A 833 -15.41 0.13 3.39
N ASP A 834 -16.22 -0.83 3.84
CA ASP A 834 -16.43 -2.15 3.25
C ASP A 834 -17.92 -2.33 2.88
N PRO A 835 -18.44 -1.68 1.82
CA PRO A 835 -19.84 -1.78 1.43
C PRO A 835 -20.22 -3.21 0.99
N LEU A 836 -21.53 -3.48 0.90
CA LEU A 836 -22.02 -4.75 0.34
C LEU A 836 -21.78 -4.80 -1.17
N ILE A 837 -21.31 -5.94 -1.68
CA ILE A 837 -20.92 -6.10 -3.09
C ILE A 837 -22.01 -6.90 -3.80
N SER A 838 -22.49 -6.41 -4.94
CA SER A 838 -23.63 -6.99 -5.67
C SER A 838 -23.24 -7.54 -7.04
N PHE A 839 -23.90 -8.63 -7.43
CA PHE A 839 -23.72 -9.29 -8.72
C PHE A 839 -25.08 -9.71 -9.30
N THR A 840 -25.23 -9.68 -10.61
CA THR A 840 -26.34 -10.33 -11.32
C THR A 840 -25.89 -11.68 -11.88
N THR A 841 -26.81 -12.63 -11.95
CA THR A 841 -26.55 -13.98 -12.45
C THR A 841 -27.74 -14.57 -13.20
N GLU A 842 -27.52 -15.70 -13.87
CA GLU A 842 -28.58 -16.52 -14.46
C GLU A 842 -29.32 -17.33 -13.38
N LYS A 843 -30.54 -17.79 -13.70
CA LYS A 843 -31.30 -18.67 -12.82
C LYS A 843 -30.82 -20.12 -12.97
N HIS A 844 -30.43 -20.75 -11.87
CA HIS A 844 -30.03 -22.15 -11.83
C HIS A 844 -30.25 -22.75 -10.44
N THR A 845 -30.26 -24.08 -10.36
CA THR A 845 -30.27 -24.79 -9.07
C THR A 845 -28.91 -24.66 -8.39
N GLY A 846 -28.89 -24.80 -7.06
CA GLY A 846 -27.66 -24.85 -6.27
C GLY A 846 -27.88 -25.58 -4.96
N ARG A 847 -26.83 -26.19 -4.41
CA ARG A 847 -26.89 -27.04 -3.21
C ARG A 847 -26.65 -26.30 -1.90
N LEU A 848 -26.15 -25.06 -1.96
CA LEU A 848 -25.92 -24.20 -0.79
C LEU A 848 -27.18 -23.49 -0.31
N GLY A 849 -28.32 -23.67 -0.99
CA GLY A 849 -29.53 -22.89 -0.75
C GLY A 849 -29.37 -21.45 -1.22
N ARG A 850 -30.14 -20.52 -0.62
CA ARG A 850 -30.14 -19.09 -1.01
C ARG A 850 -29.22 -18.22 -0.16
N SER A 851 -28.54 -18.78 0.84
CA SER A 851 -27.66 -18.06 1.75
C SER A 851 -26.51 -18.95 2.19
N PHE A 852 -25.31 -18.41 2.25
CA PHE A 852 -24.08 -19.10 2.65
C PHE A 852 -23.22 -18.18 3.52
N SER A 853 -22.60 -18.72 4.56
CA SER A 853 -21.67 -18.00 5.45
C SER A 853 -20.42 -18.85 5.64
N LEU A 854 -19.24 -18.25 5.45
CA LEU A 854 -17.98 -18.98 5.58
C LEU A 854 -17.50 -19.04 7.03
N VAL A 855 -17.54 -17.92 7.76
CA VAL A 855 -17.00 -17.80 9.11
C VAL A 855 -17.95 -17.00 10.01
N HIS A 856 -18.04 -17.42 11.26
CA HIS A 856 -18.77 -16.74 12.33
C HIS A 856 -17.86 -16.54 13.54
N VAL A 857 -17.90 -15.33 14.11
CA VAL A 857 -17.15 -14.96 15.32
C VAL A 857 -18.16 -14.60 16.40
N SER A 858 -18.10 -15.28 17.54
CA SER A 858 -19.12 -15.17 18.58
C SER A 858 -19.10 -13.85 19.36
N ASN A 859 -18.03 -13.05 19.21
CA ASN A 859 -17.82 -11.82 19.96
C ASN A 859 -17.65 -10.63 19.00
N PRO A 860 -18.57 -9.65 19.00
CA PRO A 860 -18.50 -8.49 18.11
C PRO A 860 -17.35 -7.52 18.44
N ALA A 861 -16.65 -7.70 19.57
CA ALA A 861 -15.42 -6.97 19.87
C ALA A 861 -14.22 -7.46 19.06
N ILE A 862 -14.35 -8.56 18.31
CA ILE A 862 -13.25 -9.14 17.52
C ILE A 862 -13.50 -8.93 16.03
N ARG A 863 -12.56 -8.28 15.35
CA ARG A 863 -12.53 -8.12 13.89
C ARG A 863 -11.63 -9.18 13.26
N VAL A 864 -12.02 -9.69 12.09
CA VAL A 864 -11.13 -10.46 11.22
C VAL A 864 -10.38 -9.48 10.32
N LEU A 865 -9.06 -9.38 10.51
CA LEU A 865 -8.16 -8.56 9.70
C LEU A 865 -7.85 -9.23 8.35
N ALA A 866 -7.62 -10.53 8.36
CA ALA A 866 -7.31 -11.30 7.15
C ALA A 866 -7.85 -12.73 7.25
N LEU A 867 -8.30 -13.24 6.11
CA LEU A 867 -8.62 -14.64 5.90
C LEU A 867 -8.11 -15.08 4.52
N LYS A 868 -6.94 -15.70 4.50
CA LYS A 868 -6.22 -16.02 3.26
C LYS A 868 -5.58 -17.39 3.32
N LYS A 869 -5.00 -17.86 2.21
CA LYS A 869 -4.16 -19.07 2.23
C LYS A 869 -2.78 -18.69 2.77
N ALA A 870 -2.15 -19.56 3.55
CA ALA A 870 -0.75 -19.39 3.95
C ALA A 870 0.15 -19.39 2.70
N GLU A 871 1.21 -18.58 2.74
CA GLU A 871 2.12 -18.44 1.60
C GLU A 871 2.90 -19.74 1.34
N GLU A 872 3.38 -20.39 2.39
CA GLU A 872 4.24 -21.59 2.29
C GLU A 872 3.54 -22.91 2.62
N SER A 873 2.22 -22.90 2.85
CA SER A 873 1.46 -24.13 3.11
C SER A 873 0.01 -24.09 2.60
N ASP A 874 -0.69 -25.21 2.68
CA ASP A 874 -2.13 -25.31 2.37
C ASP A 874 -3.04 -24.96 3.57
N GLU A 875 -2.48 -24.39 4.64
CA GLU A 875 -3.26 -23.90 5.77
C GLU A 875 -3.96 -22.58 5.42
N ILE A 876 -5.05 -22.29 6.11
CA ILE A 876 -5.75 -21.01 6.04
C ILE A 876 -5.21 -20.15 7.18
N ILE A 877 -4.81 -18.92 6.86
CA ILE A 877 -4.44 -17.89 7.83
C ILE A 877 -5.69 -17.11 8.23
N LEU A 878 -6.00 -17.11 9.52
CA LEU A 878 -7.02 -16.28 10.14
C LEU A 878 -6.33 -15.31 11.10
N ARG A 879 -6.35 -14.01 10.76
CA ARG A 879 -5.85 -12.94 11.63
C ARG A 879 -7.01 -12.15 12.23
N MET A 880 -6.96 -11.93 13.54
CA MET A 880 -8.01 -11.25 14.28
C MET A 880 -7.43 -10.21 15.23
N VAL A 881 -8.22 -9.19 15.56
CA VAL A 881 -7.85 -8.15 16.52
C VAL A 881 -9.02 -7.78 17.43
N GLU A 882 -8.72 -7.46 18.69
CA GLU A 882 -9.67 -6.90 19.66
C GLU A 882 -9.86 -5.39 19.44
N LEU A 883 -11.10 -4.91 19.37
CA LEU A 883 -11.43 -3.55 18.92
C LEU A 883 -11.65 -2.53 20.04
N ASN A 884 -11.99 -2.98 21.23
CA ASN A 884 -12.55 -2.14 22.29
C ASN A 884 -11.53 -1.78 23.37
N GLY A 885 -10.30 -2.25 23.31
CA GLY A 885 -9.30 -2.04 24.36
C GLY A 885 -9.68 -2.76 25.65
N LYS A 886 -10.40 -3.89 25.54
CA LYS A 886 -10.86 -4.68 26.68
C LYS A 886 -10.66 -6.16 26.39
N SER A 887 -10.25 -6.91 27.41
CA SER A 887 -10.05 -8.34 27.26
C SER A 887 -11.33 -9.05 26.79
N ALA A 888 -11.20 -9.90 25.78
CA ALA A 888 -12.28 -10.72 25.22
C ALA A 888 -11.96 -12.20 25.45
N GLN A 889 -12.69 -12.85 26.34
CA GLN A 889 -12.41 -14.23 26.75
C GLN A 889 -13.26 -15.25 25.99
N ASN A 890 -12.65 -16.39 25.65
CA ASN A 890 -13.34 -17.53 25.04
C ASN A 890 -14.14 -17.18 23.77
N THR A 891 -13.62 -16.26 22.95
CA THR A 891 -14.18 -16.00 21.61
C THR A 891 -14.12 -17.29 20.80
N ARG A 892 -15.28 -17.71 20.33
CA ARG A 892 -15.44 -18.88 19.47
C ARG A 892 -15.46 -18.44 18.01
N VAL A 893 -14.64 -19.08 17.20
CA VAL A 893 -14.66 -18.92 15.75
C VAL A 893 -15.04 -20.25 15.13
N SER A 894 -16.14 -20.26 14.39
CA SER A 894 -16.63 -21.42 13.66
C SER A 894 -16.66 -21.12 12.16
N PHE A 895 -16.46 -22.17 11.36
CA PHE A 895 -16.51 -22.11 9.91
C PHE A 895 -17.70 -22.92 9.38
N ALA A 896 -17.97 -22.81 8.07
CA ALA A 896 -18.91 -23.68 7.36
C ALA A 896 -18.61 -25.19 7.48
N ALA A 897 -17.41 -25.55 7.96
CA ALA A 897 -17.03 -26.90 8.35
C ALA A 897 -16.18 -26.89 9.63
N PRO A 898 -16.13 -28.02 10.36
CA PRO A 898 -15.25 -28.17 11.51
C PRO A 898 -13.77 -27.90 11.15
N ILE A 899 -13.07 -27.19 12.03
CA ILE A 899 -11.62 -27.05 12.00
C ILE A 899 -11.01 -28.38 12.47
N THR A 900 -10.12 -28.96 11.66
CA THR A 900 -9.46 -30.24 11.96
C THR A 900 -8.11 -30.06 12.65
N SER A 901 -7.45 -28.93 12.41
CA SER A 901 -6.19 -28.56 13.07
C SER A 901 -6.03 -27.05 13.08
N ALA A 902 -5.43 -26.52 14.14
CA ALA A 902 -5.05 -25.12 14.23
C ALA A 902 -3.77 -24.95 15.06
N ARG A 903 -2.95 -23.98 14.68
CA ARG A 903 -1.77 -23.51 15.42
C ARG A 903 -1.71 -21.99 15.37
N GLU A 904 -1.13 -21.38 16.38
CA GLU A 904 -0.88 -19.95 16.41
C GLU A 904 0.41 -19.62 15.67
N VAL A 905 0.38 -18.53 14.92
CA VAL A 905 1.49 -17.99 14.13
C VAL A 905 1.59 -16.48 14.30
N ASN A 906 2.75 -15.91 14.01
CA ASN A 906 2.94 -14.46 13.98
C ASN A 906 2.44 -13.87 12.64
N ALA A 907 2.62 -12.56 12.43
CA ALA A 907 2.16 -11.92 11.20
C ALA A 907 2.92 -12.34 9.94
N GLN A 908 4.14 -12.88 10.11
CA GLN A 908 4.96 -13.49 9.06
C GLN A 908 4.63 -14.99 8.83
N GLU A 909 3.57 -15.51 9.48
CA GLU A 909 3.14 -16.92 9.41
C GLU A 909 4.10 -17.92 10.08
N GLU A 910 5.06 -17.43 10.87
CA GLU A 910 6.01 -18.27 11.60
C GLU A 910 5.36 -18.87 12.86
N PRO A 911 5.69 -20.11 13.25
CA PRO A 911 5.05 -20.79 14.38
C PRO A 911 5.25 -20.07 15.72
N ILE A 912 4.16 -19.85 16.47
CA ILE A 912 4.20 -19.40 17.88
C ILE A 912 3.91 -20.58 18.81
N GLY A 913 2.85 -21.35 18.55
CA GLY A 913 2.43 -22.42 19.46
C GLY A 913 1.14 -23.14 19.07
N PRO A 914 0.65 -24.07 19.90
CA PRO A 914 -0.61 -24.78 19.65
C PRO A 914 -1.82 -23.86 19.83
N ALA A 915 -2.88 -24.06 19.05
CA ALA A 915 -4.15 -23.35 19.22
C ALA A 915 -5.18 -24.22 19.96
N LYS A 916 -6.05 -23.59 20.76
CA LYS A 916 -7.12 -24.29 21.48
C LYS A 916 -8.32 -24.49 20.56
N MET A 917 -8.76 -25.74 20.43
CA MET A 917 -9.98 -26.10 19.69
C MET A 917 -10.99 -26.79 20.61
N ASN A 918 -12.28 -26.64 20.29
CA ASN A 918 -13.36 -27.32 20.99
C ASN A 918 -14.45 -27.72 20.00
N HIS A 919 -14.69 -29.03 19.83
CA HIS A 919 -15.69 -29.59 18.90
C HIS A 919 -15.64 -29.01 17.47
N GLY A 920 -14.43 -28.76 16.94
CA GLY A 920 -14.24 -28.21 15.59
C GLY A 920 -14.27 -26.68 15.50
N ASP A 921 -14.42 -25.97 16.62
CA ASP A 921 -14.30 -24.51 16.66
C ASP A 921 -12.95 -24.09 17.26
N LEU A 922 -12.43 -22.96 16.80
CA LEU A 922 -11.27 -22.30 17.42
C LEU A 922 -11.75 -21.50 18.64
N ILE A 923 -11.07 -21.65 19.77
CA ILE A 923 -11.34 -20.89 21.00
C ILE A 923 -10.13 -20.02 21.30
N ALA A 924 -10.29 -18.70 21.20
CA ALA A 924 -9.24 -17.73 21.46
C ALA A 924 -9.69 -16.70 22.51
N SER A 925 -8.75 -16.27 23.34
CA SER A 925 -8.91 -15.13 24.23
C SER A 925 -7.96 -14.04 23.80
N PHE A 926 -8.35 -12.78 23.99
CA PHE A 926 -7.58 -11.61 23.59
C PHE A 926 -7.42 -10.69 24.80
N THR A 927 -6.24 -10.13 24.97
CA THR A 927 -6.03 -8.94 25.80
C THR A 927 -6.47 -7.68 25.03
N GLN A 928 -6.36 -6.51 25.65
CA GLN A 928 -6.73 -5.25 25.01
C GLN A 928 -5.98 -5.07 23.69
N TYR A 929 -6.69 -4.72 22.61
CA TYR A 929 -6.13 -4.42 21.29
C TYR A 929 -5.24 -5.50 20.66
N GLN A 930 -5.20 -6.70 21.23
CA GLN A 930 -4.27 -7.75 20.83
C GLN A 930 -4.59 -8.30 19.44
N PRO A 931 -3.65 -8.27 18.48
CA PRO A 931 -3.73 -9.09 17.29
C PRO A 931 -3.36 -10.54 17.60
N ARG A 932 -4.05 -11.51 17.00
CA ARG A 932 -3.67 -12.93 17.02
C ARG A 932 -3.86 -13.56 15.65
N THR A 933 -2.94 -14.42 15.24
CA THR A 933 -3.00 -15.11 13.93
C THR A 933 -2.95 -16.62 14.09
N PHE A 934 -3.81 -17.32 13.36
CA PHE A 934 -3.91 -18.78 13.41
C PHE A 934 -3.78 -19.36 12.01
N ALA A 935 -2.94 -20.38 11.86
CA ALA A 935 -2.92 -21.25 10.69
C ALA A 935 -3.82 -22.47 10.98
N LEU A 936 -4.83 -22.71 10.13
CA LEU A 936 -5.86 -23.72 10.37
C LEU A 936 -6.20 -24.55 9.13
N ARG A 937 -6.79 -25.72 9.33
CA ARG A 937 -7.34 -26.58 8.26
C ARG A 937 -8.79 -26.89 8.54
N LEU A 938 -9.62 -26.83 7.50
CA LEU A 938 -11.03 -27.19 7.56
C LEU A 938 -11.22 -28.64 7.12
N ALA A 939 -12.23 -29.30 7.69
CA ALA A 939 -12.66 -30.60 7.22
C ALA A 939 -13.08 -30.50 5.72
N PRO A 940 -12.73 -31.51 4.91
CA PRO A 940 -13.09 -31.51 3.50
C PRO A 940 -14.60 -31.52 3.32
N GLN A 941 -15.11 -30.80 2.31
CA GLN A 941 -16.52 -30.78 2.01
C GLN A 941 -16.97 -32.10 1.35
N GLN A 942 -18.10 -32.66 1.79
CA GLN A 942 -18.63 -33.94 1.29
C GLN A 942 -19.11 -33.88 -0.17
N ALA A 943 -19.55 -32.70 -0.65
CA ALA A 943 -20.02 -32.50 -2.02
C ALA A 943 -19.36 -31.26 -2.62
N LEU A 944 -18.31 -31.47 -3.40
CA LEU A 944 -17.62 -30.40 -4.13
C LEU A 944 -18.51 -29.83 -5.24
N LEU A 945 -18.37 -28.54 -5.51
CA LEU A 945 -18.95 -27.93 -6.70
C LEU A 945 -18.21 -28.41 -7.95
N ALA A 946 -18.92 -28.45 -9.09
CA ALA A 946 -18.34 -28.86 -10.35
C ALA A 946 -17.22 -27.88 -10.75
N ARG A 947 -16.05 -28.41 -11.11
CA ARG A 947 -14.98 -27.60 -11.68
C ARG A 947 -15.31 -27.30 -13.14
N PRO A 948 -15.20 -26.04 -13.60
CA PRO A 948 -15.24 -25.75 -15.02
C PRO A 948 -14.19 -26.59 -15.76
N HIS A 949 -14.58 -27.14 -16.91
CA HIS A 949 -13.67 -27.88 -17.77
C HIS A 949 -13.23 -26.98 -18.92
N ALA A 950 -11.93 -26.72 -19.01
CA ALA A 950 -11.33 -25.90 -20.05
C ALA A 950 -10.46 -26.75 -20.98
N GLN A 951 -10.46 -26.43 -22.27
CA GLN A 951 -9.58 -27.03 -23.27
C GLN A 951 -9.00 -25.93 -24.16
N GLY A 952 -7.67 -25.95 -24.35
CA GLY A 952 -6.99 -25.05 -25.27
C GLY A 952 -7.40 -25.27 -26.73
N VAL A 953 -7.49 -24.17 -27.47
CA VAL A 953 -7.71 -24.16 -28.92
C VAL A 953 -6.34 -24.14 -29.60
N ALA A 954 -6.10 -25.05 -30.54
CA ALA A 954 -4.86 -25.05 -31.30
C ALA A 954 -4.79 -23.82 -32.22
N LEU A 955 -3.67 -23.09 -32.15
CA LEU A 955 -3.43 -21.89 -32.94
C LEU A 955 -2.24 -22.10 -33.89
N HIS A 956 -2.37 -21.61 -35.12
CA HIS A 956 -1.28 -21.54 -36.09
C HIS A 956 -0.60 -20.18 -35.97
N TYR A 957 0.44 -20.10 -35.15
CA TYR A 957 1.17 -18.86 -34.91
C TYR A 957 1.93 -18.39 -36.14
N ASP A 958 1.78 -17.11 -36.50
CA ASP A 958 2.33 -16.51 -37.71
C ASP A 958 3.24 -15.29 -37.44
N LEU A 959 3.32 -14.84 -36.18
CA LEU A 959 4.11 -13.69 -35.77
C LEU A 959 4.84 -13.94 -34.45
N ALA A 960 6.11 -13.56 -34.38
CA ALA A 960 6.90 -13.48 -33.15
C ALA A 960 6.67 -12.11 -32.51
N VAL A 961 5.96 -12.08 -31.38
CA VAL A 961 5.61 -10.84 -30.66
C VAL A 961 6.46 -10.62 -29.41
N ALA A 962 7.33 -11.57 -29.07
CA ALA A 962 8.22 -11.50 -27.92
C ALA A 962 9.70 -11.60 -28.34
N SER A 963 10.60 -11.05 -27.51
CA SER A 963 12.04 -11.14 -27.72
C SER A 963 12.78 -11.31 -26.39
N ASN A 964 14.00 -11.85 -26.44
CA ASN A 964 14.91 -11.89 -25.30
C ASN A 964 15.64 -10.54 -25.12
N ASP A 965 16.15 -10.29 -23.92
CA ASP A 965 17.02 -9.16 -23.61
C ASP A 965 18.11 -8.95 -24.67
N ASP A 966 18.31 -7.69 -25.07
CA ASP A 966 19.35 -7.22 -25.99
C ASP A 966 19.31 -7.90 -27.38
N THR A 967 18.16 -8.43 -27.79
CA THR A 967 17.98 -9.05 -29.12
C THR A 967 16.90 -8.36 -29.93
N LYS A 968 17.23 -8.05 -31.20
CA LYS A 968 16.28 -7.45 -32.15
C LYS A 968 15.35 -8.49 -32.74
N THR A 969 14.08 -8.11 -32.94
CA THR A 969 13.13 -8.95 -33.67
C THR A 969 13.30 -8.82 -35.18
N GLY A 970 13.40 -9.95 -35.89
CA GLY A 970 13.42 -10.01 -37.36
C GLY A 970 12.03 -9.88 -38.00
N GLY A 971 10.95 -10.13 -37.24
CA GLY A 971 9.55 -10.10 -37.71
C GLY A 971 8.76 -8.82 -37.44
N GLY A 972 9.40 -7.74 -36.98
CA GLY A 972 8.73 -6.47 -36.64
C GLY A 972 8.04 -6.44 -35.27
N GLY A 973 8.17 -7.48 -34.45
CA GLY A 973 7.64 -7.51 -33.08
C GLY A 973 6.11 -7.46 -33.00
N ILE A 974 5.57 -7.07 -31.85
CA ILE A 974 4.12 -7.03 -31.63
C ILE A 974 3.44 -5.95 -32.48
N ASP A 975 4.07 -4.78 -32.59
CA ASP A 975 3.51 -3.56 -33.20
C ASP A 975 3.90 -3.36 -34.68
N GLY A 976 4.72 -4.25 -35.24
CA GLY A 976 5.25 -4.14 -36.59
C GLY A 976 6.43 -3.17 -36.74
N LYS A 977 6.89 -2.54 -35.66
CA LYS A 977 8.01 -1.58 -35.62
C LYS A 977 9.26 -2.12 -34.93
N GLY A 978 9.22 -3.35 -34.44
CA GLY A 978 10.32 -4.02 -33.76
C GLY A 978 10.12 -4.15 -32.25
N ASN A 979 9.20 -3.38 -31.66
CA ASN A 979 8.92 -3.46 -30.23
C ASN A 979 8.25 -4.80 -29.89
N ALA A 980 8.59 -5.37 -28.74
CA ALA A 980 8.18 -6.72 -28.40
C ALA A 980 7.87 -6.87 -26.91
N ILE A 981 7.05 -7.88 -26.61
CA ILE A 981 6.82 -8.34 -25.25
C ILE A 981 8.13 -8.95 -24.68
N PRO A 982 8.47 -8.69 -23.41
CA PRO A 982 9.63 -9.29 -22.76
C PRO A 982 9.47 -10.82 -22.62
N ALA A 983 10.27 -11.60 -23.35
CA ALA A 983 10.14 -13.06 -23.37
C ALA A 983 10.56 -13.70 -22.03
N GLU A 984 11.48 -13.07 -21.30
CA GLU A 984 11.95 -13.48 -19.97
C GLU A 984 10.89 -13.27 -18.88
N MET A 985 9.92 -12.38 -19.11
CA MET A 985 8.81 -12.11 -18.19
C MET A 985 7.51 -12.83 -18.57
N LEU A 986 7.34 -13.23 -19.84
CA LEU A 986 6.13 -13.89 -20.32
C LEU A 986 6.15 -15.39 -19.95
N PRO A 987 5.30 -15.86 -19.01
CA PRO A 987 5.32 -17.26 -18.58
C PRO A 987 4.82 -18.19 -19.69
N THR A 988 5.06 -19.50 -19.53
CA THR A 988 4.50 -20.52 -20.43
C THR A 988 3.00 -20.73 -20.21
N GLN A 989 2.49 -20.34 -19.04
CA GLN A 989 1.11 -20.52 -18.62
C GLN A 989 0.59 -19.28 -17.89
N ILE A 990 -0.61 -18.83 -18.23
CA ILE A 990 -1.33 -17.77 -17.49
C ILE A 990 -2.61 -18.35 -16.91
N HIS A 991 -2.78 -18.18 -15.60
CA HIS A 991 -3.99 -18.58 -14.88
C HIS A 991 -4.95 -17.40 -14.74
N PHE A 992 -6.18 -17.56 -15.23
CA PHE A 992 -7.26 -16.57 -15.10
C PHE A 992 -8.57 -17.27 -14.72
N GLY A 993 -8.98 -17.15 -13.46
CA GLY A 993 -10.16 -17.86 -12.97
C GLY A 993 -10.01 -19.38 -13.10
N ALA A 994 -10.92 -20.02 -13.82
CA ALA A 994 -10.85 -21.45 -14.11
C ALA A 994 -10.03 -21.79 -15.38
N ILE A 995 -9.51 -20.77 -16.08
CA ILE A 995 -8.80 -20.93 -17.35
C ILE A 995 -7.30 -21.03 -17.09
N LYS A 996 -6.68 -21.92 -17.84
CA LYS A 996 -5.24 -22.01 -17.99
C LYS A 996 -4.91 -21.76 -19.45
N PHE A 997 -4.39 -20.58 -19.77
CA PHE A 997 -3.90 -20.28 -21.10
C PHE A 997 -2.51 -20.89 -21.25
N GLU A 998 -2.40 -21.88 -22.13
CA GLU A 998 -1.10 -22.39 -22.58
C GLU A 998 -0.58 -21.43 -23.65
N LEU A 999 0.65 -20.96 -23.46
CA LEU A 999 1.33 -20.06 -24.38
C LEU A 999 2.39 -20.82 -25.18
N ALA A 1000 2.58 -20.43 -26.44
CA ALA A 1000 3.73 -20.86 -27.20
C ALA A 1000 5.03 -20.36 -26.55
N THR A 1001 6.14 -21.03 -26.86
CA THR A 1001 7.47 -20.61 -26.38
C THR A 1001 7.76 -19.18 -26.83
N SER A 1002 8.01 -18.31 -25.86
CA SER A 1002 8.40 -16.92 -26.08
C SER A 1002 9.91 -16.83 -26.24
N LYS A 1003 10.36 -16.48 -27.44
CA LYS A 1003 11.77 -16.27 -27.78
C LYS A 1003 11.85 -15.40 -29.03
N THR A 1004 12.96 -14.68 -29.18
CA THR A 1004 13.26 -13.91 -30.40
C THR A 1004 13.09 -14.77 -31.65
N ASP A 1005 12.35 -14.23 -32.62
CA ASP A 1005 12.05 -14.84 -33.92
C ASP A 1005 11.31 -16.18 -33.89
N VAL A 1006 10.69 -16.53 -32.76
CA VAL A 1006 9.80 -17.70 -32.66
C VAL A 1006 8.35 -17.24 -32.64
N PRO A 1007 7.52 -17.60 -33.65
CA PRO A 1007 6.12 -17.22 -33.68
C PRO A 1007 5.33 -17.72 -32.47
N ASN A 1008 4.65 -16.80 -31.79
CA ASN A 1008 3.87 -17.05 -30.58
C ASN A 1008 2.55 -16.27 -30.52
N ALA A 1009 2.16 -15.57 -31.61
CA ALA A 1009 0.85 -14.97 -31.77
C ALA A 1009 0.26 -15.21 -33.16
N VAL A 1010 -1.06 -15.13 -33.23
CA VAL A 1010 -1.85 -15.13 -34.47
C VAL A 1010 -2.25 -13.70 -34.80
N THR A 1011 -1.97 -13.26 -36.03
CA THR A 1011 -2.46 -12.00 -36.58
C THR A 1011 -3.87 -12.18 -37.12
N ALA A 1012 -4.85 -11.39 -36.66
CA ALA A 1012 -6.23 -11.51 -37.14
C ALA A 1012 -6.37 -10.97 -38.59
N ARG A 1013 -6.64 -11.86 -39.55
CA ARG A 1013 -6.79 -11.59 -40.99
C ARG A 1013 -8.10 -12.16 -41.55
N GLY A 1014 -9.12 -12.32 -40.70
CA GLY A 1014 -10.42 -12.89 -41.08
C GLY A 1014 -10.47 -14.42 -41.13
N GLN A 1015 -9.45 -15.11 -40.63
CA GLN A 1015 -9.37 -16.57 -40.64
C GLN A 1015 -10.34 -17.21 -39.64
N THR A 1016 -10.78 -18.42 -39.95
CA THR A 1016 -11.62 -19.25 -39.07
C THR A 1016 -10.77 -20.28 -38.33
N LEU A 1017 -10.90 -20.29 -37.01
CA LEU A 1017 -10.30 -21.25 -36.10
C LEU A 1017 -11.30 -22.39 -35.82
N ALA A 1018 -10.83 -23.63 -35.91
CA ALA A 1018 -11.59 -24.79 -35.47
C ALA A 1018 -11.54 -24.89 -33.94
N LEU A 1019 -12.71 -25.04 -33.31
CA LEU A 1019 -12.84 -25.21 -31.87
C LEU A 1019 -12.94 -26.71 -31.52
N PRO A 1020 -12.38 -27.16 -30.38
CA PRO A 1020 -12.51 -28.53 -29.93
C PRO A 1020 -13.96 -29.00 -29.85
N ALA A 1021 -14.23 -30.22 -30.31
CA ALA A 1021 -15.52 -30.86 -30.10
C ALA A 1021 -15.72 -31.16 -28.60
N GLY A 1022 -16.91 -30.86 -28.08
CA GLY A 1022 -17.22 -31.11 -26.68
C GLY A 1022 -18.43 -30.31 -26.21
N ARG A 1023 -18.74 -30.44 -24.92
CA ARG A 1023 -19.77 -29.63 -24.26
C ARG A 1023 -19.09 -28.41 -23.65
N PHE A 1024 -18.99 -27.34 -24.42
CA PHE A 1024 -18.46 -26.05 -23.99
C PHE A 1024 -19.53 -24.97 -24.21
N ASN A 1025 -19.54 -23.93 -23.38
CA ASN A 1025 -20.52 -22.83 -23.44
C ASN A 1025 -19.86 -21.45 -23.55
N ARG A 1026 -18.53 -21.35 -23.45
CA ARG A 1026 -17.76 -20.13 -23.64
C ARG A 1026 -16.45 -20.38 -24.38
N ILE A 1027 -15.96 -19.34 -25.06
CA ILE A 1027 -14.57 -19.22 -25.50
C ILE A 1027 -13.94 -18.00 -24.83
N TYR A 1028 -12.71 -18.18 -24.35
CA TYR A 1028 -11.88 -17.14 -23.80
C TYR A 1028 -10.68 -16.91 -24.71
N LEU A 1029 -10.37 -15.63 -24.96
CA LEU A 1029 -9.26 -15.19 -25.79
C LEU A 1029 -8.29 -14.39 -24.92
N LEU A 1030 -7.00 -14.70 -25.05
CA LEU A 1030 -5.92 -13.86 -24.53
C LEU A 1030 -5.35 -13.06 -25.70
N ALA A 1031 -5.61 -11.75 -25.69
CA ALA A 1031 -5.39 -10.89 -26.84
C ALA A 1031 -4.95 -9.48 -26.44
N ALA A 1032 -4.33 -8.79 -27.39
CA ALA A 1032 -4.04 -7.37 -27.30
C ALA A 1032 -4.08 -6.73 -28.69
N ALA A 1033 -4.34 -5.42 -28.71
CA ALA A 1033 -4.18 -4.61 -29.90
C ALA A 1033 -2.71 -4.21 -30.01
N SER A 1034 -2.12 -4.37 -31.19
CA SER A 1034 -0.73 -4.04 -31.48
C SER A 1034 -0.46 -2.55 -31.64
N SER A 1035 -1.50 -1.71 -31.61
CA SER A 1035 -1.42 -0.26 -31.70
C SER A 1035 -1.55 0.40 -30.32
N ALA A 1036 -1.12 1.66 -30.21
CA ALA A 1036 -1.34 2.48 -29.03
C ALA A 1036 -2.84 2.76 -28.75
N GLU A 1037 -3.69 2.66 -29.77
CA GLU A 1037 -5.14 2.78 -29.66
C GLU A 1037 -5.81 1.41 -29.55
N ASP A 1038 -6.87 1.33 -28.75
CA ASP A 1038 -7.73 0.16 -28.69
C ASP A 1038 -8.43 -0.11 -30.04
N GLN A 1039 -8.74 -1.37 -30.32
CA GLN A 1039 -9.32 -1.81 -31.58
C GLN A 1039 -10.69 -2.45 -31.36
N LYS A 1040 -11.74 -1.79 -31.83
CA LYS A 1040 -13.07 -2.39 -31.94
C LYS A 1040 -13.10 -3.35 -33.12
N ALA A 1041 -13.53 -4.58 -32.87
CA ALA A 1041 -13.61 -5.59 -33.92
C ALA A 1041 -14.69 -6.64 -33.66
N LEU A 1042 -15.22 -7.18 -34.76
CA LEU A 1042 -16.31 -8.17 -34.73
C LEU A 1042 -15.75 -9.59 -34.78
N PHE A 1043 -15.98 -10.35 -33.72
CA PHE A 1043 -15.69 -11.77 -33.63
C PHE A 1043 -16.96 -12.57 -33.93
N ARG A 1044 -16.84 -13.70 -34.63
CA ARG A 1044 -18.00 -14.55 -34.97
C ARG A 1044 -17.84 -15.97 -34.45
N VAL A 1045 -18.70 -16.36 -33.52
CA VAL A 1045 -18.80 -17.74 -33.02
C VAL A 1045 -19.94 -18.43 -33.75
N GLY A 1046 -19.61 -19.24 -34.75
CA GLY A 1046 -20.57 -19.67 -35.77
C GLY A 1046 -21.16 -18.44 -36.47
N ASP A 1047 -22.49 -18.31 -36.46
CA ASP A 1047 -23.19 -17.16 -37.04
C ASP A 1047 -23.33 -15.96 -36.09
N ARG A 1048 -23.09 -16.16 -34.77
CA ARG A 1048 -23.27 -15.12 -33.75
C ARG A 1048 -22.08 -14.18 -33.77
N ALA A 1049 -22.35 -12.89 -33.96
CA ALA A 1049 -21.34 -11.84 -33.98
C ALA A 1049 -21.33 -11.07 -32.65
N THR A 1050 -20.13 -10.82 -32.13
CA THR A 1050 -19.91 -10.03 -30.91
C THR A 1050 -18.80 -9.01 -31.19
N GLU A 1051 -19.09 -7.73 -30.94
CA GLU A 1051 -18.07 -6.69 -31.00
C GLU A 1051 -17.29 -6.68 -29.68
N LEU A 1052 -15.96 -6.72 -29.77
CA LEU A 1052 -15.05 -6.56 -28.65
C LEU A 1052 -14.19 -5.32 -28.87
N ASN A 1053 -13.89 -4.59 -27.79
CA ASN A 1053 -12.90 -3.52 -27.79
C ASN A 1053 -11.55 -4.05 -27.28
N ILE A 1054 -10.71 -4.52 -28.19
CA ILE A 1054 -9.40 -5.10 -27.86
C ILE A 1054 -8.45 -3.98 -27.44
N GLN A 1055 -7.94 -4.04 -26.21
CA GLN A 1055 -7.17 -2.96 -25.61
C GLN A 1055 -5.71 -2.96 -26.11
N SER A 1056 -5.11 -1.77 -26.21
CA SER A 1056 -3.69 -1.58 -26.52
C SER A 1056 -2.80 -2.43 -25.62
N TRP A 1057 -1.80 -3.09 -26.21
CA TRP A 1057 -0.79 -3.89 -25.51
C TRP A 1057 0.16 -3.08 -24.63
N THR A 1058 0.16 -1.75 -24.72
CA THR A 1058 1.04 -0.86 -23.95
C THR A 1058 0.35 0.46 -23.58
N GLY A 1059 1.03 1.30 -22.79
CA GLY A 1059 0.57 2.59 -22.29
C GLY A 1059 -0.12 2.52 -20.92
N TRP A 1060 -0.78 3.61 -20.51
CA TRP A 1060 -1.49 3.65 -19.23
C TRP A 1060 -2.86 2.99 -19.32
N ILE A 1061 -3.15 2.08 -18.40
CA ILE A 1061 -4.48 1.47 -18.27
C ILE A 1061 -5.40 2.24 -17.34
N GLY A 1062 -4.86 3.13 -16.51
CA GLY A 1062 -5.66 4.11 -15.79
C GLY A 1062 -4.84 5.30 -15.35
N GLN A 1063 -5.48 6.45 -15.30
CA GLN A 1063 -4.91 7.72 -14.86
C GLN A 1063 -6.01 8.52 -14.15
N TRP A 1064 -5.71 9.13 -13.01
CA TRP A 1064 -6.61 10.15 -12.44
C TRP A 1064 -6.53 11.46 -13.23
N ASP A 1065 -7.31 12.48 -12.86
CA ASP A 1065 -7.29 13.80 -13.48
C ASP A 1065 -5.85 14.33 -13.58
N THR A 1066 -5.32 14.35 -14.80
CA THR A 1066 -3.88 14.50 -15.06
C THR A 1066 -3.55 15.92 -15.49
N ARG A 1067 -2.61 16.54 -14.78
CA ARG A 1067 -2.08 17.88 -15.09
C ARG A 1067 -1.19 17.81 -16.34
N ILE A 1068 -1.40 18.74 -17.27
CA ILE A 1068 -0.67 18.86 -18.54
C ILE A 1068 0.36 20.00 -18.43
N TRP A 1069 1.60 19.75 -18.85
CA TRP A 1069 2.73 20.68 -18.72
C TRP A 1069 3.41 20.95 -20.08
N LYS A 1070 3.88 22.19 -20.32
CA LYS A 1070 4.45 22.66 -21.61
C LYS A 1070 5.76 21.97 -22.04
N ASN A 1071 6.48 21.37 -21.10
CA ASN A 1071 7.81 20.79 -21.30
C ASN A 1071 7.89 19.35 -20.75
N ALA A 1072 6.84 18.55 -20.93
CA ALA A 1072 6.94 17.11 -20.65
C ALA A 1072 7.82 16.48 -21.74
N SER A 1073 9.10 16.21 -21.43
CA SER A 1073 10.02 15.57 -22.36
C SER A 1073 9.82 14.06 -22.36
N ASP A 1074 9.67 13.46 -23.54
CA ASP A 1074 9.81 12.01 -23.71
C ASP A 1074 11.31 11.68 -23.68
N ARG A 1075 11.81 11.32 -22.49
CA ARG A 1075 13.16 10.79 -22.33
C ARG A 1075 13.16 9.33 -22.75
N ASP A 1076 14.16 8.95 -23.54
CA ASP A 1076 14.44 7.55 -23.85
C ASP A 1076 15.10 6.91 -22.62
N TRP A 1077 14.40 5.97 -22.01
CA TRP A 1077 14.87 5.22 -20.85
C TRP A 1077 15.30 3.80 -21.23
N ALA A 1078 15.48 3.48 -22.51
CA ALA A 1078 15.91 2.16 -22.92
C ALA A 1078 17.26 1.77 -22.29
N VAL A 1079 17.32 0.61 -21.65
CA VAL A 1079 18.50 0.11 -20.94
C VAL A 1079 18.81 -1.35 -21.29
N SER A 1080 20.09 -1.68 -21.39
CA SER A 1080 20.55 -3.04 -21.69
C SER A 1080 20.60 -3.91 -20.44
N ALA A 1081 20.03 -5.12 -20.49
CA ALA A 1081 20.12 -6.05 -19.35
C ALA A 1081 21.54 -6.62 -19.14
N ASN A 1082 22.31 -6.80 -20.22
CA ASN A 1082 23.63 -7.44 -20.18
C ASN A 1082 24.81 -6.45 -20.26
N HIS A 1083 24.62 -5.28 -20.84
CA HIS A 1083 25.69 -4.31 -21.13
C HIS A 1083 25.36 -2.89 -20.67
N SER A 1084 24.58 -2.75 -19.60
CA SER A 1084 24.40 -1.47 -18.90
C SER A 1084 25.74 -0.86 -18.49
N VAL A 1085 25.94 0.43 -18.72
CA VAL A 1085 27.16 1.17 -18.34
C VAL A 1085 26.92 2.05 -17.12
N TRP A 1086 27.89 2.11 -16.21
CA TRP A 1086 27.89 3.03 -15.07
C TRP A 1086 29.21 3.81 -15.05
N PRO A 1087 29.17 5.17 -15.01
CA PRO A 1087 27.97 6.00 -15.11
C PRO A 1087 27.31 5.92 -16.51
N PRO A 1088 25.99 6.13 -16.64
CA PRO A 1088 25.31 6.22 -17.93
C PRO A 1088 25.95 7.24 -18.89
N LEU A 1089 25.89 7.00 -20.21
CA LEU A 1089 26.52 7.86 -21.23
C LEU A 1089 26.01 9.32 -21.23
N ASN A 1090 24.77 9.53 -20.75
CA ASN A 1090 24.11 10.84 -20.64
C ASN A 1090 23.81 11.20 -19.17
N THR A 1091 24.75 11.05 -18.24
CA THR A 1091 24.64 11.69 -16.92
C THR A 1091 24.80 13.21 -17.05
N SER A 1092 23.92 13.88 -17.80
CA SER A 1092 23.74 15.31 -17.63
C SER A 1092 23.08 15.53 -16.26
N ASN A 1093 23.54 16.52 -15.49
CA ASN A 1093 22.91 17.02 -14.26
C ASN A 1093 21.50 17.63 -14.51
N GLU A 1094 20.74 17.11 -15.47
CA GLU A 1094 19.38 17.53 -15.73
C GLU A 1094 18.49 17.03 -14.60
N SER A 1095 18.33 17.88 -13.59
CA SER A 1095 17.24 17.81 -12.63
C SER A 1095 15.96 17.36 -13.34
N GLY A 1096 15.26 16.35 -12.79
CA GLY A 1096 13.95 15.91 -13.28
C GLY A 1096 12.99 17.09 -13.50
N PRO A 1097 11.88 16.89 -14.23
CA PRO A 1097 11.05 18.00 -14.70
C PRO A 1097 10.62 18.92 -13.55
N ALA A 1098 11.30 20.05 -13.41
CA ALA A 1098 11.02 21.06 -12.40
C ALA A 1098 9.92 21.99 -12.93
N TRP A 1099 8.74 21.42 -13.18
CA TRP A 1099 7.61 22.16 -13.69
C TRP A 1099 7.22 23.28 -12.72
N ARG A 1100 7.05 24.48 -13.26
CA ARG A 1100 6.68 25.67 -12.49
C ARG A 1100 5.25 26.04 -12.76
N TYR A 1101 4.48 26.26 -11.70
CA TYR A 1101 3.15 26.85 -11.81
C TYR A 1101 3.22 28.37 -11.52
N PRO A 1102 2.53 29.22 -12.30
CA PRO A 1102 1.61 28.89 -13.41
C PRO A 1102 2.28 28.71 -14.78
N ASP A 1103 3.57 29.02 -14.91
CA ASP A 1103 4.26 29.21 -16.19
C ASP A 1103 4.17 28.01 -17.15
N ASP A 1104 4.39 26.80 -16.63
CA ASP A 1104 4.43 25.55 -17.39
C ASP A 1104 3.09 24.83 -17.47
N TYR A 1105 2.08 25.22 -16.67
CA TYR A 1105 0.79 24.53 -16.62
C TYR A 1105 -0.07 24.86 -17.85
N VAL A 1106 -0.63 23.84 -18.48
CA VAL A 1106 -1.48 23.96 -19.68
C VAL A 1106 -2.94 23.70 -19.38
N GLY A 1107 -3.23 22.70 -18.55
CA GLY A 1107 -4.61 22.28 -18.26
C GLY A 1107 -4.70 20.95 -17.56
N LEU A 1108 -5.93 20.45 -17.42
CA LEU A 1108 -6.26 19.21 -16.75
C LEU A 1108 -6.96 18.28 -17.75
N LYS A 1109 -6.45 17.08 -17.95
CA LYS A 1109 -7.11 16.01 -18.71
C LYS A 1109 -7.94 15.16 -17.75
N PRO A 1110 -9.22 14.90 -18.05
CA PRO A 1110 -10.03 13.98 -17.24
C PRO A 1110 -9.37 12.60 -17.12
N GLY A 1111 -9.44 12.03 -15.93
CA GLY A 1111 -9.00 10.67 -15.67
C GLY A 1111 -9.84 9.63 -16.41
N TYR A 1112 -9.29 8.42 -16.53
CA TYR A 1112 -9.94 7.27 -17.15
C TYR A 1112 -9.39 5.96 -16.58
N VAL A 1113 -10.17 4.88 -16.66
CA VAL A 1113 -9.74 3.53 -16.31
C VAL A 1113 -10.24 2.52 -17.35
N LYS A 1114 -9.33 1.73 -17.92
CA LYS A 1114 -9.65 0.63 -18.83
C LYS A 1114 -10.29 -0.52 -18.03
N GLN A 1115 -11.50 -0.91 -18.41
CA GLN A 1115 -12.30 -1.92 -17.70
C GLN A 1115 -12.09 -3.36 -18.19
N ALA A 1116 -11.24 -3.58 -19.20
CA ALA A 1116 -10.98 -4.93 -19.70
C ALA A 1116 -10.24 -5.77 -18.65
N ALA A 1117 -10.57 -7.06 -18.56
CA ALA A 1117 -9.90 -7.96 -17.63
C ALA A 1117 -8.45 -8.17 -18.06
N LEU A 1118 -7.51 -7.82 -17.18
CA LEU A 1118 -6.08 -7.94 -17.47
C LEU A 1118 -5.59 -9.37 -17.17
N GLY A 1119 -5.17 -10.10 -18.20
CA GLY A 1119 -4.68 -11.47 -18.09
C GLY A 1119 -3.27 -11.54 -17.53
N TRP A 1120 -2.38 -10.70 -18.03
CA TRP A 1120 -0.95 -10.64 -17.68
C TRP A 1120 -0.39 -9.25 -17.98
N TYR A 1121 0.67 -8.87 -17.26
CA TYR A 1121 1.41 -7.64 -17.46
C TYR A 1121 2.91 -7.84 -17.18
N ALA A 1122 3.74 -6.95 -17.73
CA ALA A 1122 5.16 -6.79 -17.36
C ALA A 1122 5.51 -5.31 -17.28
N SER A 1123 6.49 -4.95 -16.44
CA SER A 1123 6.82 -3.55 -16.15
C SER A 1123 7.51 -2.83 -17.32
N HIS A 1124 7.96 -3.55 -18.35
CA HIS A 1124 8.60 -3.01 -19.55
C HIS A 1124 8.10 -3.66 -20.84
N HIS A 1125 8.58 -3.11 -21.95
CA HIS A 1125 8.66 -3.79 -23.23
C HIS A 1125 10.08 -3.73 -23.78
N HIS A 1126 10.38 -4.55 -24.79
CA HIS A 1126 11.64 -4.45 -25.53
C HIS A 1126 11.48 -3.48 -26.69
N THR A 1127 12.41 -2.55 -26.82
CA THR A 1127 12.48 -1.63 -27.97
C THR A 1127 12.84 -2.39 -29.26
N ALA A 1128 12.82 -1.70 -30.40
CA ALA A 1128 13.29 -2.27 -31.68
C ALA A 1128 14.77 -2.73 -31.63
N GLU A 1129 15.56 -2.15 -30.74
CA GLU A 1129 16.95 -2.51 -30.48
C GLU A 1129 17.09 -3.72 -29.54
N GLY A 1130 16.00 -4.18 -28.93
CA GLY A 1130 15.98 -5.25 -27.93
C GLY A 1130 16.29 -4.78 -26.51
N LEU A 1131 16.33 -3.47 -26.26
CA LEU A 1131 16.61 -2.90 -24.93
C LEU A 1131 15.33 -2.86 -24.09
N ASN A 1132 15.47 -2.89 -22.76
CA ASN A 1132 14.35 -2.76 -21.83
C ASN A 1132 13.92 -1.31 -21.71
N GLU A 1133 12.67 -0.99 -22.06
CA GLU A 1133 12.06 0.32 -21.82
C GLU A 1133 11.29 0.29 -20.48
N PRO A 1134 11.87 0.79 -19.37
CA PRO A 1134 11.33 0.59 -18.04
C PRO A 1134 10.03 1.34 -17.82
N TYR A 1135 9.11 0.72 -17.10
CA TYR A 1135 7.79 1.30 -16.75
C TYR A 1135 6.94 1.73 -17.96
N GLN A 1136 7.29 1.24 -19.17
CA GLN A 1136 6.40 1.21 -20.33
C GLN A 1136 5.81 -0.20 -20.45
N TYR A 1137 4.77 -0.44 -19.65
CA TYR A 1137 4.20 -1.75 -19.45
C TYR A 1137 3.77 -2.45 -20.74
N SER A 1138 3.91 -3.78 -20.73
CA SER A 1138 3.28 -4.71 -21.68
C SER A 1138 2.04 -5.33 -21.04
N TYR A 1139 0.96 -5.52 -21.81
CA TYR A 1139 -0.32 -6.08 -21.33
C TYR A 1139 -0.90 -7.11 -22.28
N LEU A 1140 -1.56 -8.09 -21.69
CA LEU A 1140 -2.44 -9.03 -22.38
C LEU A 1140 -3.78 -9.08 -21.66
N PHE A 1141 -4.88 -8.98 -22.42
CA PHE A 1141 -6.23 -8.92 -21.87
C PHE A 1141 -7.02 -10.19 -22.16
N VAL A 1142 -7.95 -10.51 -21.26
CA VAL A 1142 -8.83 -11.66 -21.37
C VAL A 1142 -10.21 -11.19 -21.82
N TYR A 1143 -10.68 -11.79 -22.91
CA TYR A 1143 -12.03 -11.57 -23.44
C TYR A 1143 -12.80 -12.89 -23.43
N SER A 1144 -14.10 -12.81 -23.17
CA SER A 1144 -15.00 -13.97 -23.22
C SER A 1144 -16.09 -13.77 -24.26
N LEU A 1145 -16.47 -14.85 -24.94
CA LEU A 1145 -17.58 -14.91 -25.88
C LEU A 1145 -18.44 -16.13 -25.57
N ASP A 1146 -19.76 -16.00 -25.70
CA ASP A 1146 -20.68 -17.13 -25.59
C ASP A 1146 -20.45 -18.12 -26.74
N LEU A 1147 -20.44 -19.41 -26.43
CA LEU A 1147 -20.34 -20.50 -27.40
C LEU A 1147 -21.66 -21.28 -27.46
N PRO A 1148 -22.49 -21.08 -28.52
CA PRO A 1148 -23.72 -21.84 -28.67
C PRO A 1148 -23.49 -23.34 -28.80
N SER A 1149 -24.43 -24.14 -28.33
CA SER A 1149 -24.33 -25.60 -28.37
C SER A 1149 -24.14 -26.11 -29.81
N GLY A 1150 -23.16 -27.00 -30.01
CA GLY A 1150 -22.86 -27.60 -31.30
C GLY A 1150 -22.04 -26.73 -32.26
N VAL A 1151 -21.74 -25.47 -31.91
CA VAL A 1151 -20.87 -24.62 -32.71
C VAL A 1151 -19.41 -24.98 -32.45
N CYS A 1152 -18.62 -25.18 -33.52
CA CYS A 1152 -17.22 -25.59 -33.43
C CYS A 1152 -16.27 -24.65 -34.19
N THR A 1153 -16.67 -23.40 -34.43
CA THR A 1153 -15.87 -22.44 -35.22
C THR A 1153 -15.88 -21.04 -34.60
N LEU A 1154 -14.71 -20.40 -34.56
CA LEU A 1154 -14.55 -18.97 -34.28
C LEU A 1154 -13.89 -18.30 -35.49
N THR A 1155 -14.55 -17.33 -36.10
CA THR A 1155 -13.95 -16.47 -37.14
C THR A 1155 -13.41 -15.20 -36.49
N LEU A 1156 -12.10 -15.00 -36.64
CA LEU A 1156 -11.40 -13.80 -36.18
C LEU A 1156 -11.77 -12.59 -37.08
N PRO A 1157 -11.65 -11.36 -36.58
CA PRO A 1157 -11.85 -10.17 -37.41
C PRO A 1157 -10.77 -10.06 -38.50
N ASN A 1158 -11.10 -9.38 -39.60
CA ASN A 1158 -10.11 -8.94 -40.57
C ASN A 1158 -9.50 -7.60 -40.12
N ASN A 1159 -8.67 -7.65 -39.08
CA ASN A 1159 -7.99 -6.50 -38.50
C ASN A 1159 -6.59 -6.92 -38.04
N ASP A 1160 -5.58 -6.60 -38.87
CA ASP A 1160 -4.19 -6.98 -38.66
C ASP A 1160 -3.50 -6.22 -37.52
N LYS A 1161 -4.23 -5.43 -36.74
CA LYS A 1161 -3.79 -4.86 -35.46
C LYS A 1161 -4.19 -5.68 -34.25
N ILE A 1162 -4.88 -6.81 -34.41
CA ILE A 1162 -5.26 -7.69 -33.31
C ILE A 1162 -4.31 -8.90 -33.26
N ARG A 1163 -3.79 -9.18 -32.07
CA ARG A 1163 -2.92 -10.33 -31.77
C ARG A 1163 -3.64 -11.27 -30.82
N ILE A 1164 -3.74 -12.55 -31.18
CA ILE A 1164 -4.26 -13.61 -30.30
C ILE A 1164 -3.09 -14.50 -29.89
N LEU A 1165 -2.80 -14.56 -28.60
CA LEU A 1165 -1.69 -15.37 -28.07
C LEU A 1165 -2.15 -16.74 -27.60
N SER A 1166 -3.38 -16.83 -27.07
CA SER A 1166 -3.98 -18.09 -26.64
C SER A 1166 -5.51 -18.00 -26.70
N ALA A 1167 -6.16 -19.15 -26.86
CA ALA A 1167 -7.61 -19.27 -26.82
C ALA A 1167 -7.99 -20.59 -26.16
N SER A 1168 -9.06 -20.57 -25.36
CA SER A 1168 -9.55 -21.75 -24.64
C SER A 1168 -11.07 -21.80 -24.67
N VAL A 1169 -11.64 -22.98 -24.92
CA VAL A 1169 -13.08 -23.24 -24.75
C VAL A 1169 -13.34 -23.78 -23.35
N VAL A 1170 -14.42 -23.35 -22.71
CA VAL A 1170 -14.74 -23.69 -21.32
C VAL A 1170 -16.21 -24.10 -21.21
N ASN A 1171 -16.47 -25.15 -20.43
CA ASN A 1171 -17.79 -25.43 -19.86
C ASN A 1171 -17.87 -24.71 -18.53
N ASP A 1172 -18.18 -23.43 -18.60
CA ASP A 1172 -18.08 -22.50 -17.50
C ASP A 1172 -19.34 -22.49 -16.63
N ASN A 1173 -19.19 -21.94 -15.43
CA ASN A 1173 -20.28 -21.67 -14.52
C ASN A 1173 -21.28 -20.65 -15.13
N PRO A 1174 -22.52 -20.59 -14.61
CA PRO A 1174 -23.45 -19.52 -14.93
C PRO A 1174 -22.79 -18.14 -14.79
N SER A 1175 -23.12 -17.21 -15.69
CA SER A 1175 -22.48 -15.90 -15.71
C SER A 1175 -22.72 -15.15 -14.40
N LEU A 1176 -21.65 -14.63 -13.80
CA LEU A 1176 -21.76 -13.69 -12.69
C LEU A 1176 -21.14 -12.35 -13.13
N ILE A 1177 -21.95 -11.30 -13.10
CA ILE A 1177 -21.54 -9.96 -13.56
C ILE A 1177 -21.68 -9.00 -12.37
N PRO A 1178 -20.63 -8.25 -11.99
CA PRO A 1178 -20.75 -7.21 -10.98
C PRO A 1178 -21.90 -6.26 -11.33
N ALA A 1179 -22.83 -6.07 -10.41
CA ALA A 1179 -23.96 -5.16 -10.57
C ALA A 1179 -23.63 -3.73 -10.09
N ALA A 1180 -22.48 -3.55 -9.45
CA ALA A 1180 -21.83 -2.27 -9.21
C ALA A 1180 -20.34 -2.39 -9.55
N PRO A 1181 -19.65 -1.28 -9.90
CA PRO A 1181 -18.20 -1.31 -10.07
C PRO A 1181 -17.49 -1.81 -8.81
N LEU A 1182 -16.48 -2.65 -8.97
CA LEU A 1182 -15.68 -3.18 -7.86
C LEU A 1182 -14.50 -2.27 -7.48
N PHE A 1183 -14.15 -1.33 -8.36
CA PHE A 1183 -13.12 -0.31 -8.19
C PHE A 1183 -13.53 0.93 -9.00
N ASP A 1184 -12.85 2.06 -8.77
CA ASP A 1184 -13.20 3.33 -9.41
C ASP A 1184 -13.13 3.22 -10.94
N THR A 1185 -14.16 3.71 -11.61
CA THR A 1185 -14.20 3.75 -13.09
C THR A 1185 -13.83 5.11 -13.66
N LEU A 1186 -13.77 6.13 -12.80
CA LEU A 1186 -13.60 7.55 -13.14
C LEU A 1186 -14.64 8.09 -14.15
N GLY A 1187 -15.69 7.31 -14.43
CA GLY A 1187 -16.81 7.73 -15.25
C GLY A 1187 -17.54 8.85 -14.54
N ARG A 1188 -17.41 10.08 -15.04
CA ARG A 1188 -18.19 11.20 -14.54
C ARG A 1188 -19.64 10.94 -14.91
N ALA A 1189 -20.47 10.60 -13.94
CA ALA A 1189 -21.89 10.84 -14.07
C ALA A 1189 -22.03 12.36 -14.22
N GLU A 1190 -22.38 12.84 -15.42
CA GLU A 1190 -22.96 14.18 -15.46
C GLU A 1190 -24.24 14.10 -14.63
N PRO A 1191 -24.37 14.92 -13.57
CA PRO A 1191 -25.55 14.87 -12.69
C PRO A 1191 -26.84 15.24 -13.42
#